data_AF-A0A0H2R0I9-F1
#
_entry.id   AF-A0A0H2R0I9-F1
#
_cell.length_a   1.000
_cell.length_b   1.000
_cell.length_c   1.000
_cell.angle_alpha   90.00
_cell.angle_beta   90.00
_cell.angle_gamma   90.00
#
_symmetry.space_group_name_H-M   'P 1'
#
loop_
_entity.id
_entity.type
_entity.pdbx_description
1 polymer ?
#
loop_
_entity_poly.entity_id
_entity_poly.type
_entity_poly.pdbx_seq_one_letter_code
_entity_poly.pdbx_strand_id
1 'polypeptide(L)'
;MSRNNLKRSKSRDLGFIDLKLVPMNCGQAELEVKGNPAKVVEYAPKSKLFLSRLVHGVGGLPVALYPAAANIFISAVRRILMDDNIEDICEIIDAASPFLLALISLRGDFSDWNGLAQANRVLELWPVLFDRVQQIARTILHHDEDFDDERNGATKKIEFVIIAYAVMTFCGDNGRRILQKQSVCEVAMIIWLHSYRSISAQVMAAHLLTDNYAVYQDTTDGDDRSDDQRIEQYREILCNVVKKMRMDARSVVRMTLKRLIKSTNHIDPNHHTLGTKTFRADYHLTTFVMMLNPGATGRTTPFSSVFEEEGGPLIVSHLLSQAVRSSRDYRDDFIGASLSALATSLQCSSHLNTICRALRCDTLEVLSLLTRKLASHEPSRGDQVCILDVLVDTTAFFLVHVIPELLLFYSITSLFKNTESGAYLSTSGSSVLDRAWRALLPIYTRKSIAYDLISSLVKISKPVCANPKCRADKDGNLLVCEGCEMTAYCSRSCQVVAWKEAGHSSDCREERCVVGGTSLNSKDVVMLATLAFFCARSQIARFEPPEGDLGIIIDLSTEACDGSLQLTLFDSGLRDEFPTFNLFSFIDVKLNPNAPLKTAIIRVVYTLFQETRRFAFRAVFEQGIFDGSACSCCPFPLCHRPTCIQHNIH
;
A
#
# COMPACT_ATOMS: atom_id res chain seq x y z
N MET A 1 -23.81 56.08 34.11
CA MET A 1 -25.29 56.18 33.99
C MET A 1 -25.64 56.61 32.57
N SER A 2 -26.09 55.69 31.73
CA SER A 2 -27.13 55.90 30.70
C SER A 2 -27.33 54.57 29.97
N ARG A 3 -28.37 53.83 30.37
CA ARG A 3 -28.78 52.59 29.72
C ARG A 3 -29.62 52.97 28.49
N ASN A 4 -29.09 52.76 27.30
CA ASN A 4 -29.85 52.80 26.07
C ASN A 4 -30.80 51.60 26.03
N ASN A 5 -32.07 51.86 26.36
CA ASN A 5 -33.20 50.97 26.13
C ASN A 5 -33.47 50.89 24.62
N LEU A 6 -32.76 50.02 23.91
CA LEU A 6 -33.25 49.52 22.62
C LEU A 6 -34.45 48.61 22.92
N LYS A 7 -35.66 49.13 22.67
CA LYS A 7 -36.88 48.34 22.57
C LYS A 7 -36.69 47.33 21.43
N ARG A 8 -36.35 46.08 21.77
CA ARG A 8 -36.57 44.93 20.88
C ARG A 8 -38.04 44.93 20.50
N SER A 9 -38.34 45.26 19.25
CA SER A 9 -39.66 45.02 18.68
C SER A 9 -39.93 43.52 18.77
N LYS A 10 -40.91 43.11 19.58
CA LYS A 10 -41.47 41.77 19.53
C LYS A 10 -42.04 41.59 18.12
N SER A 11 -41.28 40.97 17.22
CA SER A 11 -41.87 40.28 16.08
C SER A 11 -42.96 39.39 16.67
N ARG A 12 -44.11 39.34 16.01
CA ARG A 12 -45.12 38.33 16.29
C ARG A 12 -44.47 36.99 15.96
N ASP A 13 -43.80 36.39 16.95
CA ASP A 13 -43.32 35.03 16.90
C ASP A 13 -44.56 34.17 16.70
N LEU A 14 -44.75 33.72 15.46
CA LEU A 14 -45.55 32.54 15.16
C LEU A 14 -45.17 31.51 16.23
N GLY A 15 -46.11 31.15 17.11
CA GLY A 15 -45.85 30.26 18.24
C GLY A 15 -45.36 28.92 17.73
N PHE A 16 -44.05 28.77 17.59
CA PHE A 16 -43.43 27.57 17.06
C PHE A 16 -43.11 26.62 18.20
N ILE A 17 -43.35 25.35 17.94
CA ILE A 17 -43.29 24.28 18.93
C ILE A 17 -41.84 24.02 19.35
N ASP A 18 -41.68 23.64 20.61
CA ASP A 18 -40.48 23.01 21.16
C ASP A 18 -40.03 21.83 20.27
N LEU A 19 -38.83 21.93 19.72
CA LEU A 19 -38.29 20.97 18.76
C LEU A 19 -37.79 19.67 19.38
N LYS A 20 -37.81 19.52 20.71
CA LYS A 20 -37.52 18.23 21.33
C LYS A 20 -38.51 17.19 20.81
N LEU A 21 -38.06 16.15 20.13
CA LEU A 21 -38.95 15.12 19.59
C LEU A 21 -39.53 14.23 20.69
N VAL A 22 -40.71 13.65 20.45
CA VAL A 22 -41.30 12.65 21.36
C VAL A 22 -40.72 11.28 20.98
N PRO A 23 -40.06 10.55 21.90
CA PRO A 23 -39.54 9.22 21.59
C PRO A 23 -40.63 8.33 21.00
N MET A 24 -40.35 7.74 19.83
CA MET A 24 -41.30 6.91 19.10
C MET A 24 -40.59 5.70 18.50
N ASN A 25 -41.30 4.56 18.42
CA ASN A 25 -40.83 3.39 17.68
C ASN A 25 -40.96 3.66 16.18
N CYS A 26 -39.87 3.51 15.42
CA CYS A 26 -39.85 3.82 13.98
C CYS A 26 -40.91 3.02 13.18
N GLY A 27 -41.10 1.73 13.48
CA GLY A 27 -42.08 0.89 12.77
C GLY A 27 -43.52 1.33 13.01
N GLN A 28 -43.85 1.74 14.24
CA GLN A 28 -45.16 2.31 14.55
C GLN A 28 -45.35 3.68 13.88
N ALA A 29 -44.35 4.55 13.95
CA ALA A 29 -44.41 5.87 13.31
C ALA A 29 -44.60 5.74 11.80
N GLU A 30 -43.93 4.77 11.15
CA GLU A 30 -44.06 4.49 9.73
C GLU A 30 -45.48 4.04 9.35
N LEU A 31 -46.10 3.14 10.14
CA LEU A 31 -47.49 2.72 9.94
C LEU A 31 -48.47 3.88 10.09
N GLU A 32 -48.24 4.76 11.09
CA GLU A 32 -49.07 5.95 11.31
C GLU A 32 -48.92 6.98 10.18
N VAL A 33 -47.71 7.15 9.64
CA VAL A 33 -47.46 7.98 8.44
C VAL A 33 -48.15 7.38 7.22
N LYS A 34 -48.02 6.06 6.98
CA LYS A 34 -48.69 5.35 5.88
C LYS A 34 -50.22 5.48 5.94
N GLY A 35 -50.79 5.46 7.15
CA GLY A 35 -52.23 5.57 7.35
C GLY A 35 -52.81 6.95 6.99
N ASN A 36 -52.05 8.04 7.17
CA ASN A 36 -52.49 9.38 6.78
C ASN A 36 -51.33 10.36 6.52
N PRO A 37 -50.60 10.20 5.42
CA PRO A 37 -49.32 10.90 5.21
C PRO A 37 -49.50 12.41 5.00
N ALA A 38 -50.57 12.83 4.30
CA ALA A 38 -50.87 14.23 4.06
C ALA A 38 -51.17 14.98 5.37
N LYS A 39 -51.96 14.38 6.26
CA LYS A 39 -52.25 14.95 7.59
C LYS A 39 -50.98 15.02 8.43
N VAL A 40 -50.11 14.01 8.39
CA VAL A 40 -48.86 14.06 9.16
C VAL A 40 -47.98 15.23 8.71
N VAL A 41 -47.80 15.42 7.40
CA VAL A 41 -47.03 16.54 6.85
C VAL A 41 -47.67 17.90 7.16
N GLU A 42 -48.99 18.02 7.01
CA GLU A 42 -49.72 19.28 7.26
C GLU A 42 -49.64 19.72 8.73
N TYR A 43 -49.73 18.77 9.66
CA TYR A 43 -49.76 19.06 11.10
C TYR A 43 -48.37 19.04 11.76
N ALA A 44 -47.32 18.51 11.11
CA ALA A 44 -45.97 18.48 11.67
C ALA A 44 -45.43 19.87 12.09
N PRO A 45 -45.62 20.96 11.33
CA PRO A 45 -45.22 22.30 11.77
C PRO A 45 -46.01 22.84 12.96
N LYS A 46 -47.14 22.21 13.30
CA LYS A 46 -48.13 22.64 14.31
C LYS A 46 -48.21 21.73 15.54
N SER A 47 -47.58 20.55 15.52
CA SER A 47 -47.60 19.60 16.63
C SER A 47 -46.31 18.80 16.76
N LYS A 48 -45.76 18.76 17.97
CA LYS A 48 -44.57 17.98 18.35
C LYS A 48 -44.74 16.48 18.08
N LEU A 49 -45.94 15.96 18.33
CA LEU A 49 -46.28 14.57 18.07
C LEU A 49 -46.25 14.25 16.57
N PHE A 50 -46.85 15.10 15.74
CA PHE A 50 -46.85 14.92 14.29
C PHE A 50 -45.47 15.14 13.67
N LEU A 51 -44.68 16.07 14.21
CA LEU A 51 -43.29 16.25 13.81
C LEU A 51 -42.46 14.99 14.11
N SER A 52 -42.63 14.40 15.31
CA SER A 52 -41.95 13.16 15.68
C SER A 52 -42.35 11.98 14.79
N ARG A 53 -43.66 11.84 14.51
CA ARG A 53 -44.18 10.85 13.55
C ARG A 53 -43.56 11.01 12.18
N LEU A 54 -43.46 12.25 11.69
CA LEU A 54 -42.90 12.53 10.38
C LEU A 54 -41.41 12.18 10.32
N VAL A 55 -40.63 12.55 11.35
CA VAL A 55 -39.18 12.25 11.42
C VAL A 55 -38.92 10.75 11.51
N HIS A 56 -39.60 10.04 12.42
CA HIS A 56 -39.37 8.61 12.66
C HIS A 56 -40.05 7.69 11.63
N GLY A 57 -41.11 8.17 10.96
CA GLY A 57 -41.90 7.42 9.98
C GLY A 57 -41.69 7.86 8.54
N VAL A 58 -40.62 8.60 8.25
CA VAL A 58 -40.37 9.22 6.93
C VAL A 58 -40.36 8.21 5.77
N GLY A 59 -39.90 6.98 6.00
CA GLY A 59 -39.90 5.91 5.00
C GLY A 59 -41.31 5.43 4.58
N GLY A 60 -42.35 5.80 5.33
CA GLY A 60 -43.74 5.52 5.00
C GLY A 60 -44.42 6.62 4.19
N LEU A 61 -43.70 7.69 3.87
CA LEU A 61 -44.25 8.84 3.16
C LEU A 61 -44.37 8.55 1.65
N PRO A 62 -45.43 8.99 0.95
CA PRO A 62 -45.47 8.98 -0.51
C PRO A 62 -44.48 9.99 -1.10
N VAL A 63 -43.82 9.63 -2.20
CA VAL A 63 -42.84 10.46 -2.93
C VAL A 63 -43.37 11.87 -3.24
N ALA A 64 -44.66 11.99 -3.58
CA ALA A 64 -45.32 13.27 -3.86
C ALA A 64 -45.31 14.26 -2.69
N LEU A 65 -45.13 13.78 -1.46
CA LEU A 65 -45.14 14.59 -0.25
C LEU A 65 -43.75 14.91 0.30
N TYR A 66 -42.67 14.28 -0.18
CA TYR A 66 -41.38 14.61 0.41
C TYR A 66 -40.92 16.07 0.19
N PRO A 67 -41.31 16.85 -0.84
CA PRO A 67 -40.82 18.23 -0.93
C PRO A 67 -41.31 19.07 0.25
N ALA A 68 -42.55 18.81 0.69
CA ALA A 68 -43.12 19.44 1.87
C ALA A 68 -42.42 18.96 3.14
N ALA A 69 -42.17 17.65 3.30
CA ALA A 69 -41.43 17.12 4.45
C ALA A 69 -40.00 17.67 4.53
N ALA A 70 -39.27 17.72 3.41
CA ALA A 70 -37.94 18.28 3.33
C ALA A 70 -37.91 19.75 3.77
N ASN A 71 -38.87 20.58 3.33
CA ASN A 71 -38.97 21.96 3.78
C ASN A 71 -39.19 22.09 5.30
N ILE A 72 -39.96 21.18 5.89
CA ILE A 72 -40.19 21.13 7.35
C ILE A 72 -38.88 20.79 8.06
N PHE A 73 -38.15 19.76 7.61
CA PHE A 73 -36.88 19.36 8.18
C PHE A 73 -35.81 20.46 8.03
N ILE A 74 -35.67 21.05 6.84
CA ILE A 74 -34.75 22.17 6.58
C ILE A 74 -35.04 23.34 7.53
N SER A 75 -36.31 23.71 7.68
CA SER A 75 -36.70 24.80 8.58
C SER A 75 -36.42 24.49 10.06
N ALA A 76 -36.64 23.24 10.48
CA ALA A 76 -36.33 22.79 11.83
C ALA A 76 -34.81 22.82 12.10
N VAL A 77 -34.00 22.25 11.20
CA VAL A 77 -32.53 22.24 11.30
C VAL A 77 -31.99 23.67 11.34
N ARG A 78 -32.40 24.54 10.40
CA ARG A 78 -31.94 25.94 10.36
C ARG A 78 -32.21 26.65 11.69
N ARG A 79 -33.41 26.44 12.26
CA ARG A 79 -33.77 27.04 13.55
C ARG A 79 -32.89 26.52 14.69
N ILE A 80 -32.63 25.21 14.76
CA ILE A 80 -31.78 24.61 15.81
C ILE A 80 -30.36 25.14 15.71
N LEU A 81 -29.78 25.17 14.50
CA LEU A 81 -28.39 25.57 14.32
C LEU A 81 -28.14 27.07 14.54
N MET A 82 -29.18 27.90 14.33
CA MET A 82 -29.14 29.36 14.56
C MET A 82 -29.63 29.78 15.94
N ASP A 83 -29.95 28.83 16.83
CA ASP A 83 -30.38 29.16 18.19
C ASP A 83 -29.18 29.51 19.06
N ASP A 84 -28.91 30.81 19.21
CA ASP A 84 -27.83 31.33 20.05
C ASP A 84 -28.00 31.02 21.55
N ASN A 85 -29.17 30.52 21.97
CA ASN A 85 -29.39 30.14 23.38
C ASN A 85 -28.85 28.74 23.71
N ILE A 86 -28.53 27.92 22.71
CA ILE A 86 -27.97 26.59 22.93
C ILE A 86 -26.45 26.71 22.96
N GLU A 87 -25.89 26.87 24.17
CA GLU A 87 -24.43 26.96 24.37
C GLU A 87 -23.75 25.60 24.23
N ASP A 88 -24.43 24.50 24.59
CA ASP A 88 -23.89 23.15 24.51
C ASP A 88 -24.09 22.56 23.11
N ILE A 89 -22.97 22.29 22.44
CA ILE A 89 -22.95 21.68 21.11
C ILE A 89 -23.59 20.29 21.09
N CYS A 90 -23.57 19.55 22.22
CA CYS A 90 -24.22 18.26 22.33
C CYS A 90 -25.75 18.38 22.27
N GLU A 91 -26.33 19.44 22.85
CA GLU A 91 -27.77 19.70 22.76
C GLU A 91 -28.18 20.04 21.33
N ILE A 92 -27.36 20.81 20.60
CA ILE A 92 -27.57 21.10 19.16
C ILE A 92 -27.57 19.78 18.37
N ILE A 93 -26.58 18.92 18.61
CA ILE A 93 -26.45 17.62 17.92
C ILE A 93 -27.67 16.74 18.19
N ASP A 94 -28.05 16.56 19.45
CA ASP A 94 -29.19 15.72 19.84
C ASP A 94 -30.52 16.25 19.24
N ALA A 95 -30.66 17.58 19.13
CA ALA A 95 -31.83 18.20 18.52
C ALA A 95 -31.83 18.10 16.98
N ALA A 96 -30.70 18.33 16.32
CA ALA A 96 -30.63 18.43 14.86
C ALA A 96 -30.47 17.09 14.13
N SER A 97 -29.76 16.12 14.70
CA SER A 97 -29.46 14.83 14.06
C SER A 97 -30.68 14.08 13.54
N PRO A 98 -31.80 13.96 14.27
CA PRO A 98 -32.98 13.24 13.76
C PRO A 98 -33.55 13.84 12.47
N PHE A 99 -33.54 15.17 12.34
CA PHE A 99 -34.03 15.85 11.14
C PHE A 99 -33.09 15.69 9.95
N LEU A 100 -31.78 15.72 10.19
CA LEU A 100 -30.77 15.48 9.14
C LEU A 100 -30.82 14.01 8.66
N LEU A 101 -30.98 13.05 9.57
CA LEU A 101 -31.19 11.64 9.23
C LEU A 101 -32.47 11.45 8.42
N ALA A 102 -33.56 12.10 8.80
CA ALA A 102 -34.80 12.06 8.03
C ALA A 102 -34.63 12.64 6.63
N LEU A 103 -33.83 13.72 6.46
CA LEU A 103 -33.45 14.24 5.14
C LEU A 103 -32.67 13.21 4.31
N ILE A 104 -31.71 12.50 4.91
CA ILE A 104 -30.95 11.43 4.23
C ILE A 104 -31.89 10.28 3.81
N SER A 105 -32.86 9.91 4.65
CA SER A 105 -33.81 8.83 4.33
C SER A 105 -34.70 9.12 3.12
N LEU A 106 -34.85 10.39 2.72
CA LEU A 106 -35.57 10.76 1.50
C LEU A 106 -34.76 10.46 0.21
N ARG A 107 -33.47 10.10 0.30
CA ARG A 107 -32.49 9.96 -0.80
C ARG A 107 -32.93 9.05 -1.95
N GLY A 108 -33.68 7.99 -1.69
CA GLY A 108 -33.97 6.92 -2.66
C GLY A 108 -34.63 7.38 -3.97
N ASP A 109 -35.34 8.53 -3.96
CA ASP A 109 -36.24 8.92 -5.06
C ASP A 109 -35.95 10.33 -5.64
N PHE A 110 -34.80 10.94 -5.33
CA PHE A 110 -34.53 12.33 -5.72
C PHE A 110 -34.11 12.54 -7.18
N SER A 111 -33.65 11.50 -7.87
CA SER A 111 -33.38 11.58 -9.31
C SER A 111 -34.64 11.89 -10.13
N ASP A 112 -35.82 11.50 -9.61
CA ASP A 112 -37.12 11.63 -10.28
C ASP A 112 -37.87 12.90 -9.88
N TRP A 113 -37.36 13.61 -8.87
CA TRP A 113 -37.91 14.89 -8.45
C TRP A 113 -37.50 16.00 -9.41
N ASN A 114 -38.19 17.15 -9.33
CA ASN A 114 -37.72 18.44 -9.87
C ASN A 114 -36.41 18.90 -9.16
N GLY A 115 -35.41 18.02 -9.09
CA GLY A 115 -34.49 17.79 -7.98
C GLY A 115 -33.51 18.93 -7.72
N LEU A 116 -33.33 19.82 -8.70
CA LEU A 116 -32.46 20.98 -8.55
C LEU A 116 -33.00 21.98 -7.51
N ALA A 117 -34.31 22.21 -7.46
CA ALA A 117 -34.87 23.24 -6.57
C ALA A 117 -34.80 22.83 -5.09
N GLN A 118 -35.10 21.57 -4.77
CA GLN A 118 -35.05 21.05 -3.41
C GLN A 118 -33.61 20.78 -2.97
N ALA A 119 -32.74 20.28 -3.85
CA ALA A 119 -31.30 20.20 -3.57
C ALA A 119 -30.73 21.59 -3.24
N ASN A 120 -31.07 22.61 -4.02
CA ASN A 120 -30.64 23.99 -3.73
C ASN A 120 -31.11 24.47 -2.36
N ARG A 121 -32.33 24.13 -1.91
CA ARG A 121 -32.81 24.48 -0.57
C ARG A 121 -32.04 23.76 0.54
N VAL A 122 -31.67 22.49 0.34
CA VAL A 122 -30.80 21.77 1.30
C VAL A 122 -29.41 22.42 1.32
N LEU A 123 -28.87 22.82 0.17
CA LEU A 123 -27.60 23.52 0.06
C LEU A 123 -27.61 24.89 0.76
N GLU A 124 -28.76 25.56 0.87
CA GLU A 124 -28.88 26.78 1.70
C GLU A 124 -28.67 26.52 3.20
N LEU A 125 -28.75 25.27 3.67
CA LEU A 125 -28.38 24.94 5.06
C LEU A 125 -26.86 24.92 5.24
N TRP A 126 -26.11 24.67 4.17
CA TRP A 126 -24.69 24.37 4.27
C TRP A 126 -23.88 25.42 5.03
N PRO A 127 -24.02 26.74 4.80
CA PRO A 127 -23.21 27.72 5.52
C PRO A 127 -23.36 27.62 7.05
N VAL A 128 -24.60 27.46 7.54
CA VAL A 128 -24.90 27.37 8.98
C VAL A 128 -24.48 26.00 9.54
N LEU A 129 -24.78 24.93 8.80
CA LEU A 129 -24.40 23.57 9.19
C LEU A 129 -22.88 23.42 9.24
N PHE A 130 -22.17 23.98 8.27
CA PHE A 130 -20.72 23.91 8.18
C PHE A 130 -20.04 24.73 9.26
N ASP A 131 -20.57 25.90 9.64
CA ASP A 131 -20.04 26.66 10.77
C ASP A 131 -20.07 25.84 12.08
N ARG A 132 -21.17 25.11 12.33
CA ARG A 132 -21.26 24.18 13.47
C ARG A 132 -20.32 22.99 13.34
N VAL A 133 -20.18 22.41 12.15
CA VAL A 133 -19.19 21.35 11.87
C VAL A 133 -17.76 21.83 12.13
N GLN A 134 -17.43 23.07 11.74
CA GLN A 134 -16.13 23.69 12.06
C GLN A 134 -15.96 23.93 13.55
N GLN A 135 -17.00 24.37 14.26
CA GLN A 135 -16.98 24.54 15.72
C GLN A 135 -16.72 23.19 16.42
N ILE A 136 -17.35 22.11 15.95
CA ILE A 136 -17.07 20.74 16.42
C ILE A 136 -15.60 20.38 16.18
N ALA A 137 -15.10 20.56 14.96
CA ALA A 137 -13.72 20.23 14.61
C ALA A 137 -12.70 21.03 15.44
N ARG A 138 -12.94 22.33 15.69
CA ARG A 138 -12.10 23.15 16.57
C ARG A 138 -12.14 22.67 18.02
N THR A 139 -13.32 22.30 18.52
CA THR A 139 -13.47 21.72 19.86
C THR A 139 -12.68 20.42 19.99
N ILE A 140 -12.73 19.57 18.96
CA ILE A 140 -11.95 18.32 18.88
C ILE A 140 -10.44 18.63 18.88
N LEU A 141 -10.00 19.64 18.12
CA LEU A 141 -8.59 20.06 18.05
C LEU A 141 -8.03 20.62 19.37
N HIS A 142 -8.84 21.35 20.14
CA HIS A 142 -8.38 22.08 21.32
C HIS A 142 -8.45 21.27 22.63
N HIS A 143 -9.16 20.15 22.66
CA HIS A 143 -9.19 19.27 23.81
C HIS A 143 -8.09 18.20 23.71
N ASP A 144 -6.92 18.53 24.25
CA ASP A 144 -5.80 17.59 24.51
C ASP A 144 -6.12 16.63 25.68
N GLU A 145 -7.12 16.95 26.51
CA GLU A 145 -7.48 16.20 27.71
C GLU A 145 -8.48 15.08 27.41
N ASP A 146 -8.13 13.88 27.89
CA ASP A 146 -8.81 12.59 27.73
C ASP A 146 -10.22 12.61 27.10
N PHE A 147 -10.27 12.25 25.82
CA PHE A 147 -11.47 11.74 25.13
C PHE A 147 -11.88 10.40 25.76
N ASP A 148 -12.42 10.40 26.97
CA ASP A 148 -13.16 9.25 27.49
C ASP A 148 -14.58 9.29 26.88
N ASP A 149 -14.86 8.30 26.03
CA ASP A 149 -15.88 8.33 24.96
C ASP A 149 -17.31 8.62 25.49
N GLU A 150 -17.60 8.22 26.72
CA GLU A 150 -18.94 8.33 27.30
C GLU A 150 -19.27 9.70 27.92
N ARG A 151 -18.28 10.45 28.43
CA ARG A 151 -18.57 11.68 29.18
C ARG A 151 -18.59 12.95 28.31
N ASN A 152 -17.80 12.98 27.24
CA ASN A 152 -17.56 14.22 26.49
C ASN A 152 -18.32 14.34 25.16
N GLY A 153 -19.19 13.36 24.85
CA GLY A 153 -20.02 13.36 23.64
C GLY A 153 -19.22 13.29 22.33
N ALA A 154 -17.99 12.77 22.40
CA ALA A 154 -17.05 12.68 21.29
C ALA A 154 -17.62 11.94 20.07
N THR A 155 -18.11 10.72 20.30
CA THR A 155 -18.73 9.90 19.26
C THR A 155 -19.94 10.61 18.63
N LYS A 156 -20.79 11.25 19.43
CA LYS A 156 -21.94 12.03 18.92
C LYS A 156 -21.51 13.19 18.03
N LYS A 157 -20.45 13.92 18.41
CA LYS A 157 -19.86 15.02 17.62
C LYS A 157 -19.38 14.53 16.26
N ILE A 158 -18.69 13.39 16.22
CA ILE A 158 -18.19 12.78 14.98
C ILE A 158 -19.35 12.29 14.11
N GLU A 159 -20.33 11.61 14.71
CA GLU A 159 -21.53 11.13 14.02
C GLU A 159 -22.30 12.29 13.38
N PHE A 160 -22.46 13.41 14.09
CA PHE A 160 -23.10 14.60 13.55
C PHE A 160 -22.41 15.14 12.30
N VAL A 161 -21.07 15.21 12.30
CA VAL A 161 -20.33 15.69 11.12
C VAL A 161 -20.54 14.75 9.94
N ILE A 162 -20.59 13.45 10.16
CA ILE A 162 -20.83 12.46 9.10
C ILE A 162 -22.23 12.59 8.54
N ILE A 163 -23.23 12.75 9.40
CA ILE A 163 -24.61 13.04 9.00
C ILE A 163 -24.64 14.32 8.14
N ALA A 164 -23.94 15.38 8.56
CA ALA A 164 -23.86 16.63 7.81
C ALA A 164 -23.24 16.45 6.41
N TYR A 165 -22.17 15.66 6.29
CA TYR A 165 -21.56 15.35 4.99
C TYR A 165 -22.46 14.48 4.12
N ALA A 166 -23.13 13.49 4.71
CA ALA A 166 -24.07 12.62 4.00
C ALA A 166 -25.26 13.42 3.42
N VAL A 167 -25.72 14.46 4.13
CA VAL A 167 -26.72 15.40 3.60
C VAL A 167 -26.17 16.19 2.40
N MET A 168 -24.87 16.52 2.38
CA MET A 168 -24.26 17.22 1.23
C MET A 168 -24.01 16.32 0.04
N THR A 169 -23.50 15.09 0.23
CA THR A 169 -23.32 14.13 -0.88
C THR A 169 -24.66 13.81 -1.56
N PHE A 170 -25.75 13.86 -0.79
CA PHE A 170 -27.12 13.75 -1.26
C PHE A 170 -27.55 14.89 -2.21
N CYS A 171 -26.96 16.08 -2.15
CA CYS A 171 -27.33 17.23 -2.99
C CYS A 171 -26.74 17.20 -4.41
N GLY A 172 -26.33 16.02 -4.91
CA GLY A 172 -25.73 15.84 -6.23
C GLY A 172 -24.43 16.62 -6.43
N ASP A 173 -24.15 17.05 -7.66
CA ASP A 173 -22.89 17.69 -8.05
C ASP A 173 -22.62 19.00 -7.30
N ASN A 174 -23.67 19.77 -7.01
CA ASN A 174 -23.54 21.00 -6.24
C ASN A 174 -23.09 20.73 -4.80
N GLY A 175 -23.62 19.68 -4.18
CA GLY A 175 -23.15 19.21 -2.87
C GLY A 175 -21.72 18.68 -2.92
N ARG A 176 -21.37 17.92 -3.95
CA ARG A 176 -20.00 17.44 -4.19
C ARG A 176 -19.00 18.60 -4.33
N ARG A 177 -19.33 19.63 -5.11
CA ARG A 177 -18.50 20.86 -5.24
C ARG A 177 -18.28 21.56 -3.91
N ILE A 178 -19.27 21.54 -3.02
CA ILE A 178 -19.11 22.08 -1.67
C ILE A 178 -18.11 21.25 -0.86
N LEU A 179 -18.22 19.92 -0.93
CA LEU A 179 -17.35 19.01 -0.20
C LEU A 179 -15.89 19.04 -0.66
N GLN A 180 -15.62 19.51 -1.88
CA GLN A 180 -14.27 19.71 -2.42
C GLN A 180 -13.54 20.93 -1.83
N LYS A 181 -14.26 21.83 -1.16
CA LYS A 181 -13.62 23.01 -0.57
C LYS A 181 -12.57 22.55 0.43
N GLN A 182 -11.38 23.14 0.35
CA GLN A 182 -10.25 22.84 1.23
C GLN A 182 -10.63 22.79 2.72
N SER A 183 -11.43 23.76 3.20
CA SER A 183 -11.88 23.81 4.60
C SER A 183 -12.68 22.58 5.03
N VAL A 184 -13.37 21.92 4.10
CA VAL A 184 -14.16 20.70 4.33
C VAL A 184 -13.23 19.50 4.38
N CYS A 185 -12.28 19.40 3.46
CA CYS A 185 -11.24 18.36 3.52
C CYS A 185 -10.45 18.45 4.84
N GLU A 186 -10.11 19.66 5.31
CA GLU A 186 -9.45 19.86 6.59
C GLU A 186 -10.25 19.27 7.76
N VAL A 187 -11.57 19.50 7.81
CA VAL A 187 -12.43 18.96 8.88
C VAL A 187 -12.47 17.43 8.84
N ALA A 188 -12.61 16.83 7.65
CA ALA A 188 -12.62 15.38 7.51
C ALA A 188 -11.31 14.74 8.03
N MET A 189 -10.17 15.35 7.70
CA MET A 189 -8.85 14.91 8.18
C MET A 189 -8.69 15.07 9.69
N ILE A 190 -9.14 16.18 10.28
CA ILE A 190 -9.12 16.41 11.73
C ILE A 190 -9.89 15.29 12.43
N ILE A 191 -11.12 15.02 11.98
CA ILE A 191 -11.98 13.99 12.56
C ILE A 191 -11.32 12.62 12.42
N TRP A 192 -10.78 12.30 11.25
CA TRP A 192 -10.06 11.05 11.03
C TRP A 192 -8.85 10.90 11.95
N LEU A 193 -8.01 11.92 12.10
CA LEU A 193 -6.84 11.87 12.99
C LEU A 193 -7.25 11.73 14.46
N HIS A 194 -8.30 12.41 14.91
CA HIS A 194 -8.75 12.35 16.30
C HIS A 194 -9.55 11.10 16.69
N SER A 195 -10.14 10.38 15.74
CA SER A 195 -11.05 9.25 16.01
C SER A 195 -10.36 7.99 16.61
N TYR A 196 -9.16 8.06 17.18
CA TYR A 196 -8.34 6.88 17.48
C TYR A 196 -8.85 5.99 18.64
N ARG A 197 -9.76 6.45 19.50
CA ARG A 197 -10.22 5.66 20.68
C ARG A 197 -11.39 4.72 20.37
N SER A 198 -12.35 5.17 19.57
CA SER A 198 -13.58 4.41 19.25
C SER A 198 -13.48 3.75 17.87
N ILE A 199 -13.64 2.42 17.81
CA ILE A 199 -13.63 1.68 16.52
C ILE A 199 -14.71 2.22 15.58
N SER A 200 -15.91 2.45 16.11
CA SER A 200 -17.04 2.95 15.32
C SER A 200 -16.70 4.30 14.72
N ALA A 201 -16.16 5.23 15.53
CA ALA A 201 -15.71 6.54 15.06
C ALA A 201 -14.59 6.46 14.01
N GLN A 202 -13.62 5.54 14.15
CA GLN A 202 -12.54 5.36 13.16
C GLN A 202 -13.09 5.01 11.79
N VAL A 203 -14.02 4.07 11.74
CA VAL A 203 -14.60 3.57 10.49
C VAL A 203 -15.43 4.65 9.83
N MET A 204 -16.24 5.32 10.65
CA MET A 204 -17.04 6.48 10.28
C MET A 204 -16.19 7.62 9.70
N ALA A 205 -15.08 7.94 10.34
CA ALA A 205 -14.16 8.99 9.89
C ALA A 205 -13.34 8.57 8.66
N ALA A 206 -12.96 7.29 8.54
CA ALA A 206 -12.28 6.79 7.36
C ALA A 206 -13.20 6.81 6.13
N HIS A 207 -14.48 6.44 6.30
CA HIS A 207 -15.49 6.57 5.27
C HIS A 207 -15.65 8.02 4.80
N LEU A 208 -15.76 8.95 5.76
CA LEU A 208 -15.84 10.39 5.49
C LEU A 208 -14.67 10.87 4.63
N LEU A 209 -13.46 10.42 4.97
CA LEU A 209 -12.23 10.79 4.27
C LEU A 209 -12.18 10.21 2.85
N THR A 210 -12.55 8.93 2.70
CA THR A 210 -12.63 8.26 1.40
C THR A 210 -13.69 8.88 0.50
N ASP A 211 -14.90 9.13 1.00
CA ASP A 211 -15.97 9.81 0.25
C ASP A 211 -15.54 11.22 -0.19
N ASN A 212 -14.91 11.97 0.72
CA ASN A 212 -14.39 13.29 0.42
C ASN A 212 -13.34 13.24 -0.69
N TYR A 213 -12.48 12.23 -0.71
CA TYR A 213 -11.48 12.04 -1.76
C TYR A 213 -12.08 11.57 -3.09
N ALA A 214 -13.02 10.62 -3.08
CA ALA A 214 -13.70 10.19 -4.30
C ALA A 214 -14.41 11.38 -4.97
N VAL A 215 -15.10 12.19 -4.18
CA VAL A 215 -15.70 13.45 -4.62
C VAL A 215 -14.65 14.42 -5.18
N TYR A 216 -13.43 14.40 -4.64
CA TYR A 216 -12.32 15.21 -5.12
C TYR A 216 -11.73 14.72 -6.45
N GLN A 217 -11.82 13.41 -6.75
CA GLN A 217 -11.37 12.83 -8.01
C GLN A 217 -12.39 12.98 -9.16
N ASP A 218 -13.69 12.82 -8.88
CA ASP A 218 -14.77 12.76 -9.88
C ASP A 218 -14.98 14.03 -10.73
N THR A 219 -14.29 15.14 -10.47
CA THR A 219 -14.47 16.40 -11.24
C THR A 219 -13.81 16.35 -12.60
N THR A 220 -14.40 15.65 -13.55
CA THR A 220 -13.95 15.67 -14.96
C THR A 220 -14.51 16.87 -15.74
N ASP A 221 -15.56 17.52 -15.25
CA ASP A 221 -16.19 18.66 -15.95
C ASP A 221 -15.49 19.99 -15.65
N GLY A 222 -14.43 20.27 -16.41
CA GLY A 222 -13.92 21.62 -16.66
C GLY A 222 -12.69 22.08 -15.86
N ASP A 223 -12.08 21.21 -15.06
CA ASP A 223 -10.79 21.48 -14.40
C ASP A 223 -9.69 20.65 -15.07
N ASP A 224 -8.84 21.30 -15.87
CA ASP A 224 -7.73 20.69 -16.64
C ASP A 224 -6.60 20.11 -15.75
N ARG A 225 -6.78 20.09 -14.43
CA ARG A 225 -5.80 19.52 -13.50
C ARG A 225 -5.74 18.00 -13.67
N SER A 226 -4.53 17.48 -13.80
CA SER A 226 -4.29 16.03 -13.75
C SER A 226 -4.63 15.46 -12.36
N ASP A 227 -4.97 14.17 -12.30
CA ASP A 227 -5.21 13.44 -11.04
C ASP A 227 -4.07 13.62 -10.03
N ASP A 228 -2.84 13.69 -10.54
CA ASP A 228 -1.64 13.95 -9.75
C ASP A 228 -1.66 15.29 -9.01
N GLN A 229 -2.13 16.37 -9.65
CA GLN A 229 -2.21 17.69 -9.01
C GLN A 229 -3.28 17.70 -7.90
N ARG A 230 -4.34 16.92 -8.09
CA ARG A 230 -5.40 16.78 -7.09
C ARG A 230 -4.89 16.02 -5.86
N ILE A 231 -4.16 14.93 -6.08
CA ILE A 231 -3.50 14.17 -5.01
C ILE A 231 -2.52 15.05 -4.23
N GLU A 232 -1.72 15.86 -4.93
CA GLU A 232 -0.80 16.80 -4.30
C GLU A 232 -1.52 17.80 -3.39
N GLN A 233 -2.57 18.45 -3.90
CA GLN A 233 -3.34 19.41 -3.11
C GLN A 233 -3.97 18.76 -1.87
N TYR A 234 -4.52 17.54 -2.02
CA TYR A 234 -5.06 16.80 -0.88
C TYR A 234 -3.98 16.51 0.18
N ARG A 235 -2.77 16.16 -0.27
CA ARG A 235 -1.62 15.91 0.61
C ARG A 235 -1.14 17.17 1.32
N GLU A 236 -1.12 18.32 0.64
CA GLU A 236 -0.80 19.62 1.27
C GLU A 236 -1.79 19.96 2.39
N ILE A 237 -3.08 19.71 2.17
CA ILE A 237 -4.12 19.90 3.20
C ILE A 237 -3.84 19.00 4.40
N LEU A 238 -3.51 17.72 4.18
CA LEU A 238 -3.15 16.79 5.25
C LEU A 238 -1.93 17.26 6.03
N CYS A 239 -0.85 17.66 5.35
CA CYS A 239 0.34 18.21 5.99
C CYS A 239 0.02 19.44 6.86
N ASN A 240 -0.86 20.32 6.39
CA ASN A 240 -1.31 21.48 7.15
C ASN A 240 -2.11 21.09 8.39
N VAL A 241 -3.02 20.11 8.28
CA VAL A 241 -3.80 19.59 9.41
C VAL A 241 -2.88 18.93 10.44
N VAL A 242 -1.97 18.05 10.00
CA VAL A 242 -0.98 17.37 10.84
C VAL A 242 -0.14 18.38 11.62
N LYS A 243 0.31 19.47 10.95
CA LYS A 243 1.02 20.58 11.59
C LYS A 243 0.15 21.34 12.61
N LYS A 244 -1.11 21.66 12.29
CA LYS A 244 -2.05 22.31 13.22
C LYS A 244 -2.28 21.45 14.47
N MET A 245 -2.34 20.12 14.29
CA MET A 245 -2.50 19.13 15.36
C MET A 245 -1.21 18.82 16.12
N ARG A 246 -0.08 19.44 15.75
CA ARG A 246 1.25 19.16 16.34
C ARG A 246 1.64 17.69 16.28
N MET A 247 1.16 16.98 15.25
CA MET A 247 1.55 15.60 14.96
C MET A 247 2.72 15.59 13.99
N ASP A 248 3.54 14.54 14.05
CA ASP A 248 4.53 14.23 13.02
C ASP A 248 4.02 13.11 12.10
N ALA A 249 4.68 12.94 10.94
CA ALA A 249 4.31 11.90 9.97
C ALA A 249 4.35 10.49 10.60
N ARG A 250 5.31 10.25 11.51
CA ARG A 250 5.47 8.98 12.24
C ARG A 250 4.27 8.65 13.13
N SER A 251 3.73 9.63 13.83
CA SER A 251 2.54 9.46 14.67
C SER A 251 1.31 9.12 13.82
N VAL A 252 1.14 9.80 12.69
CA VAL A 252 0.03 9.54 11.75
C VAL A 252 0.12 8.14 11.14
N VAL A 253 1.31 7.75 10.65
CA VAL A 253 1.55 6.42 10.08
C VAL A 253 1.34 5.33 11.12
N ARG A 254 1.96 5.44 12.30
CA ARG A 254 1.80 4.46 13.39
C ARG A 254 0.36 4.30 13.81
N MET A 255 -0.36 5.41 13.95
CA MET A 255 -1.78 5.39 14.27
C MET A 255 -2.56 4.64 13.20
N THR A 256 -2.33 4.95 11.93
CA THR A 256 -3.05 4.33 10.81
C THR A 256 -2.71 2.82 10.69
N LEU A 257 -1.46 2.43 10.89
CA LEU A 257 -1.04 1.02 10.90
C LEU A 257 -1.67 0.26 12.07
N LYS A 258 -1.71 0.86 13.26
CA LYS A 258 -2.40 0.27 14.42
C LYS A 258 -3.89 0.08 14.15
N ARG A 259 -4.54 1.04 13.49
CA ARG A 259 -5.95 0.91 13.08
C ARG A 259 -6.12 -0.25 12.12
N LEU A 260 -5.25 -0.36 11.11
CA LEU A 260 -5.26 -1.43 10.11
C LEU A 260 -4.98 -2.83 10.70
N ILE A 261 -4.18 -2.94 11.76
CA ILE A 261 -3.96 -4.20 12.49
C ILE A 261 -5.17 -4.53 13.38
N LYS A 262 -5.67 -3.55 14.14
CA LYS A 262 -6.84 -3.75 15.03
C LYS A 262 -8.07 -4.20 14.21
N SER A 263 -8.24 -3.53 13.09
CA SER A 263 -9.15 -3.82 11.99
C SER A 263 -9.24 -5.27 11.57
N THR A 264 -8.08 -5.92 11.44
CA THR A 264 -7.98 -7.29 10.95
C THR A 264 -8.05 -8.30 12.08
N ASN A 265 -7.71 -7.92 13.31
CA ASN A 265 -7.86 -8.77 14.50
C ASN A 265 -9.32 -8.96 14.94
N HIS A 266 -10.25 -8.09 14.52
CA HIS A 266 -11.69 -8.24 14.82
C HIS A 266 -12.44 -9.13 13.83
N ILE A 267 -11.72 -9.87 12.98
CA ILE A 267 -12.28 -10.87 12.09
C ILE A 267 -12.57 -12.11 12.95
N ASP A 268 -13.82 -12.27 13.37
CA ASP A 268 -14.27 -13.45 14.10
C ASP A 268 -14.16 -14.68 13.18
N PRO A 269 -13.30 -15.67 13.50
CA PRO A 269 -13.10 -16.85 12.65
C PRO A 269 -14.35 -17.74 12.57
N ASN A 270 -15.31 -17.61 13.50
CA ASN A 270 -16.55 -18.40 13.55
C ASN A 270 -17.73 -17.69 12.87
N HIS A 271 -17.67 -16.38 12.68
CA HIS A 271 -18.60 -15.65 11.84
C HIS A 271 -17.96 -15.45 10.46
N HIS A 272 -18.13 -16.44 9.60
CA HIS A 272 -17.64 -16.43 8.21
C HIS A 272 -18.14 -15.25 7.37
N THR A 273 -19.12 -14.49 7.86
CA THR A 273 -19.43 -13.18 7.32
C THR A 273 -18.57 -12.13 8.02
N LEU A 274 -17.68 -11.49 7.27
CA LEU A 274 -17.06 -10.18 7.58
C LEU A 274 -18.11 -9.03 7.62
N GLY A 275 -19.34 -9.36 8.02
CA GLY A 275 -20.57 -8.63 7.84
C GLY A 275 -21.10 -7.96 9.11
N THR A 276 -20.27 -7.73 10.12
CA THR A 276 -20.55 -6.52 10.89
C THR A 276 -20.21 -5.36 9.96
N LYS A 277 -21.23 -4.60 9.55
CA LYS A 277 -21.15 -3.39 8.69
C LYS A 277 -20.13 -2.33 9.16
N THR A 278 -19.42 -2.61 10.25
CA THR A 278 -18.71 -1.70 11.11
C THR A 278 -17.20 -1.73 10.93
N PHE A 279 -16.60 -2.64 10.15
CA PHE A 279 -15.13 -2.64 9.99
C PHE A 279 -14.66 -2.63 8.52
N ARG A 280 -14.32 -1.43 8.00
CA ARG A 280 -13.88 -1.15 6.62
C ARG A 280 -12.37 -0.88 6.54
N ALA A 281 -11.57 -1.95 6.61
CA ALA A 281 -10.10 -1.88 6.56
C ALA A 281 -9.55 -1.21 5.28
N ASP A 282 -10.28 -1.40 4.17
CA ASP A 282 -10.08 -0.76 2.87
C ASP A 282 -10.01 0.75 2.96
N TYR A 283 -10.84 1.42 3.77
CA TYR A 283 -10.81 2.88 3.88
C TYR A 283 -9.49 3.38 4.48
N HIS A 284 -8.94 2.66 5.46
CA HIS A 284 -7.62 2.99 6.01
C HIS A 284 -6.51 2.78 4.99
N LEU A 285 -6.61 1.73 4.16
CA LEU A 285 -5.67 1.48 3.07
C LEU A 285 -5.78 2.52 1.96
N THR A 286 -6.98 2.91 1.53
CA THR A 286 -7.19 4.00 0.58
C THR A 286 -6.58 5.29 1.12
N THR A 287 -6.75 5.55 2.41
CA THR A 287 -6.09 6.70 3.06
C THR A 287 -4.57 6.59 2.98
N PHE A 288 -3.99 5.40 3.19
CA PHE A 288 -2.55 5.17 2.98
C PHE A 288 -2.13 5.45 1.54
N VAL A 289 -2.83 4.89 0.55
CA VAL A 289 -2.54 5.14 -0.87
C VAL A 289 -2.44 6.63 -1.14
N MET A 290 -3.40 7.41 -0.63
CA MET A 290 -3.41 8.86 -0.78
C MET A 290 -2.22 9.55 -0.09
N MET A 291 -1.79 9.10 1.09
CA MET A 291 -0.65 9.66 1.81
C MET A 291 0.71 9.30 1.18
N LEU A 292 0.78 8.09 0.61
CA LEU A 292 2.01 7.52 0.06
C LEU A 292 2.25 7.97 -1.38
N ASN A 293 1.20 8.36 -2.12
CA ASN A 293 1.32 8.66 -3.53
C ASN A 293 2.28 9.86 -3.77
N PRO A 294 3.34 9.67 -4.58
CA PRO A 294 4.32 10.71 -4.85
C PRO A 294 3.77 11.82 -5.78
N GLY A 295 2.62 11.56 -6.44
CA GLY A 295 2.03 12.41 -7.47
C GLY A 295 2.95 12.56 -8.69
N ALA A 296 2.65 13.55 -9.54
CA ALA A 296 3.40 13.85 -10.77
C ALA A 296 4.87 14.20 -10.51
N THR A 297 5.19 14.66 -9.30
CA THR A 297 6.55 15.09 -8.97
C THR A 297 7.52 13.92 -8.79
N GLY A 298 7.00 12.70 -8.59
CA GLY A 298 7.81 11.53 -8.24
C GLY A 298 8.57 11.66 -6.92
N ARG A 299 8.33 12.72 -6.14
CA ARG A 299 9.05 12.96 -4.89
C ARG A 299 8.47 12.09 -3.79
N THR A 300 9.36 11.39 -3.09
CA THR A 300 9.00 10.63 -1.89
C THR A 300 8.41 11.57 -0.85
N THR A 301 7.32 11.12 -0.22
CA THR A 301 6.64 11.92 0.80
C THR A 301 7.26 11.64 2.16
N PRO A 302 7.18 12.57 3.14
CA PRO A 302 7.58 12.26 4.51
C PRO A 302 6.80 11.06 5.10
N PHE A 303 5.60 10.77 4.56
CA PHE A 303 4.82 9.61 4.97
C PHE A 303 5.34 8.31 4.36
N SER A 304 5.89 8.31 3.13
CA SER A 304 6.37 7.10 2.48
C SER A 304 7.60 6.51 3.17
N SER A 305 8.60 7.35 3.48
CA SER A 305 9.79 6.90 4.21
C SER A 305 9.42 6.35 5.59
N VAL A 306 8.56 7.07 6.31
CA VAL A 306 8.07 6.66 7.63
C VAL A 306 7.24 5.38 7.56
N PHE A 307 6.41 5.20 6.54
CA PHE A 307 5.63 3.98 6.33
C PHE A 307 6.54 2.77 6.16
N GLU A 308 7.64 2.91 5.43
CA GLU A 308 8.66 1.86 5.29
C GLU A 308 9.38 1.58 6.62
N GLU A 309 9.83 2.61 7.33
CA GLU A 309 10.51 2.49 8.63
C GLU A 309 9.64 1.78 9.67
N GLU A 310 8.33 2.02 9.66
CA GLU A 310 7.35 1.39 10.56
C GLU A 310 6.90 0.00 10.08
N GLY A 311 7.51 -0.55 9.02
CA GLY A 311 7.20 -1.88 8.51
C GLY A 311 5.84 -1.96 7.81
N GLY A 312 5.31 -0.84 7.33
CA GLY A 312 4.03 -0.74 6.65
C GLY A 312 3.84 -1.73 5.50
N PRO A 313 4.77 -1.85 4.54
CA PRO A 313 4.65 -2.81 3.43
C PRO A 313 4.54 -4.26 3.90
N LEU A 314 5.27 -4.62 4.95
CA LEU A 314 5.23 -5.96 5.53
C LEU A 314 3.87 -6.23 6.20
N ILE A 315 3.34 -5.26 6.95
CA ILE A 315 2.02 -5.34 7.57
C ILE A 315 0.95 -5.49 6.50
N VAL A 316 0.92 -4.61 5.49
CA VAL A 316 -0.09 -4.66 4.42
C VAL A 316 -0.03 -5.97 3.65
N SER A 317 1.17 -6.44 3.28
CA SER A 317 1.34 -7.72 2.59
C SER A 317 0.85 -8.90 3.44
N HIS A 318 1.17 -8.92 4.75
CA HIS A 318 0.69 -9.97 5.63
C HIS A 318 -0.83 -10.01 5.72
N LEU A 319 -1.47 -8.85 5.88
CA LEU A 319 -2.94 -8.74 5.93
C LEU A 319 -3.60 -9.12 4.60
N LEU A 320 -2.97 -8.75 3.49
CA LEU A 320 -3.41 -9.14 2.15
C LEU A 320 -3.32 -10.67 1.95
N SER A 321 -2.22 -11.29 2.36
CA SER A 321 -2.04 -12.75 2.34
C SER A 321 -3.12 -13.46 3.15
N GLN A 322 -3.36 -13.01 4.39
CA GLN A 322 -4.44 -13.53 5.23
C GLN A 322 -5.79 -13.41 4.52
N ALA A 323 -6.13 -12.22 4.03
CA ALA A 323 -7.39 -11.93 3.37
C ALA A 323 -7.68 -12.89 2.20
N VAL A 324 -6.70 -13.04 1.32
CA VAL A 324 -6.84 -13.84 0.10
C VAL A 324 -6.93 -15.34 0.43
N ARG A 325 -6.19 -15.82 1.45
CA ARG A 325 -6.21 -17.24 1.88
C ARG A 325 -7.51 -17.66 2.57
N SER A 326 -8.19 -16.76 3.28
CA SER A 326 -9.49 -17.05 3.89
C SER A 326 -10.66 -17.17 2.89
N SER A 327 -10.41 -16.89 1.61
CA SER A 327 -11.06 -17.38 0.37
C SER A 327 -12.59 -17.60 0.27
N ARG A 328 -13.47 -16.81 0.91
CA ARG A 328 -14.87 -16.66 0.39
C ARG A 328 -15.41 -15.24 0.31
N ASP A 329 -15.17 -14.39 1.32
CA ASP A 329 -15.93 -13.13 1.45
C ASP A 329 -15.09 -11.85 1.54
N TYR A 330 -13.80 -11.87 1.18
CA TYR A 330 -13.03 -10.62 1.16
C TYR A 330 -13.46 -9.73 0.01
N ARG A 331 -13.70 -8.48 0.36
CA ARG A 331 -14.20 -7.44 -0.54
C ARG A 331 -13.07 -6.99 -1.45
N ASP A 332 -13.38 -6.91 -2.74
CA ASP A 332 -12.44 -6.50 -3.77
C ASP A 332 -11.81 -5.12 -3.47
N ASP A 333 -12.57 -4.22 -2.82
CA ASP A 333 -12.09 -2.93 -2.29
C ASP A 333 -10.82 -3.06 -1.42
N PHE A 334 -10.78 -4.04 -0.50
CA PHE A 334 -9.66 -4.23 0.42
C PHE A 334 -8.43 -4.73 -0.31
N ILE A 335 -8.62 -5.70 -1.22
CA ILE A 335 -7.54 -6.25 -2.02
C ILE A 335 -6.97 -5.16 -2.92
N GLY A 336 -7.84 -4.38 -3.56
CA GLY A 336 -7.47 -3.25 -4.42
C GLY A 336 -6.67 -2.23 -3.65
N ALA A 337 -7.21 -1.73 -2.54
CA ALA A 337 -6.53 -0.74 -1.70
C ALA A 337 -5.20 -1.27 -1.13
N SER A 338 -5.12 -2.55 -0.76
CA SER A 338 -3.87 -3.18 -0.28
C SER A 338 -2.80 -3.22 -1.38
N LEU A 339 -3.17 -3.68 -2.57
CA LEU A 339 -2.27 -3.76 -3.71
C LEU A 339 -1.83 -2.37 -4.16
N SER A 340 -2.74 -1.40 -4.21
CA SER A 340 -2.38 -0.02 -4.52
C SER A 340 -1.43 0.54 -3.46
N ALA A 341 -1.66 0.30 -2.16
CA ALA A 341 -0.77 0.77 -1.11
C ALA A 341 0.64 0.15 -1.22
N LEU A 342 0.71 -1.15 -1.55
CA LEU A 342 1.98 -1.82 -1.82
C LEU A 342 2.64 -1.26 -3.07
N ALA A 343 1.93 -1.12 -4.19
CA ALA A 343 2.48 -0.60 -5.45
C ALA A 343 3.04 0.81 -5.25
N THR A 344 2.28 1.70 -4.60
CA THR A 344 2.72 3.06 -4.28
C THR A 344 3.94 3.05 -3.35
N SER A 345 3.95 2.19 -2.32
CA SER A 345 5.11 2.08 -1.44
C SER A 345 6.35 1.58 -2.17
N LEU A 346 6.21 0.60 -3.07
CA LEU A 346 7.34 0.05 -3.82
C LEU A 346 7.90 1.06 -4.82
N GLN A 347 7.04 1.85 -5.46
CA GLN A 347 7.45 2.95 -6.35
C GLN A 347 8.23 4.05 -5.60
N CYS A 348 7.94 4.24 -4.30
CA CYS A 348 8.60 5.26 -3.48
C CYS A 348 9.78 4.74 -2.66
N SER A 349 9.98 3.42 -2.60
CA SER A 349 10.95 2.83 -1.69
C SER A 349 12.37 2.87 -2.24
N SER A 350 13.30 3.32 -1.41
CA SER A 350 14.75 3.18 -1.62
C SER A 350 15.35 2.00 -0.85
N HIS A 351 14.52 1.24 -0.13
CA HIS A 351 14.95 0.19 0.78
C HIS A 351 14.59 -1.20 0.24
N LEU A 352 15.49 -1.76 -0.57
CA LEU A 352 15.35 -3.09 -1.16
C LEU A 352 14.95 -4.19 -0.16
N ASN A 353 15.52 -4.17 1.04
CA ASN A 353 15.17 -5.13 2.08
C ASN A 353 13.67 -5.11 2.44
N THR A 354 13.07 -3.93 2.48
CA THR A 354 11.63 -3.77 2.76
C THR A 354 10.81 -4.32 1.60
N ILE A 355 11.21 -4.03 0.37
CA ILE A 355 10.56 -4.54 -0.85
C ILE A 355 10.60 -6.06 -0.89
N CYS A 356 11.78 -6.67 -0.73
CA CYS A 356 11.94 -8.11 -0.71
C CYS A 356 11.13 -8.74 0.42
N ARG A 357 11.08 -8.15 1.62
CA ARG A 357 10.29 -8.68 2.73
C ARG A 357 8.79 -8.60 2.48
N ALA A 358 8.30 -7.48 1.95
CA ALA A 358 6.89 -7.32 1.60
C ALA A 358 6.47 -8.30 0.50
N LEU A 359 7.36 -8.65 -0.44
CA LEU A 359 7.02 -9.60 -1.50
C LEU A 359 7.19 -11.07 -1.07
N ARG A 360 8.00 -11.35 -0.05
CA ARG A 360 8.17 -12.68 0.55
C ARG A 360 6.93 -13.16 1.34
N CYS A 361 6.06 -12.26 1.77
CA CYS A 361 4.86 -12.59 2.55
C CYS A 361 3.69 -13.08 1.67
N ASP A 362 3.96 -14.12 0.87
CA ASP A 362 2.97 -14.78 0.00
C ASP A 362 2.34 -13.86 -1.06
N THR A 363 2.85 -12.65 -1.27
CA THR A 363 2.30 -11.69 -2.24
C THR A 363 2.23 -12.30 -3.64
N LEU A 364 3.18 -13.16 -4.01
CA LEU A 364 3.15 -13.87 -5.29
C LEU A 364 2.00 -14.87 -5.38
N GLU A 365 1.77 -15.65 -4.31
CA GLU A 365 0.62 -16.55 -4.21
C GLU A 365 -0.69 -15.77 -4.28
N VAL A 366 -0.74 -14.60 -3.61
CA VAL A 366 -1.88 -13.67 -3.67
C VAL A 366 -2.13 -13.19 -5.10
N LEU A 367 -1.12 -12.68 -5.80
CA LEU A 367 -1.27 -12.19 -7.18
C LEU A 367 -1.74 -13.32 -8.11
N SER A 368 -1.25 -14.54 -7.87
CA SER A 368 -1.72 -15.76 -8.52
C SER A 368 -3.21 -16.02 -8.26
N LEU A 369 -3.62 -16.08 -6.99
CA LEU A 369 -5.00 -16.31 -6.57
C LEU A 369 -5.95 -15.24 -7.11
N LEU A 370 -5.54 -13.98 -7.04
CA LEU A 370 -6.29 -12.85 -7.55
C LEU A 370 -6.44 -12.91 -9.06
N THR A 371 -5.39 -13.26 -9.81
CA THR A 371 -5.48 -13.44 -11.27
C THR A 371 -6.55 -14.48 -11.61
N ARG A 372 -6.61 -15.61 -10.90
CA ARG A 372 -7.65 -16.63 -11.12
C ARG A 372 -9.04 -16.10 -10.83
N LYS A 373 -9.20 -15.39 -9.70
CA LYS A 373 -10.48 -14.79 -9.31
C LYS A 373 -10.96 -13.80 -10.38
N LEU A 374 -10.09 -12.89 -10.82
CA LEU A 374 -10.39 -11.89 -11.84
C LEU A 374 -10.69 -12.52 -13.21
N ALA A 375 -9.97 -13.57 -13.59
CA ALA A 375 -10.23 -14.29 -14.84
C ALA A 375 -11.59 -15.04 -14.84
N SER A 376 -12.07 -15.44 -13.66
CA SER A 376 -13.37 -16.11 -13.50
C SER A 376 -14.56 -15.15 -13.42
N HIS A 377 -14.32 -13.85 -13.18
CA HIS A 377 -15.38 -12.87 -13.15
C HIS A 377 -15.81 -12.50 -14.57
N GLU A 378 -16.99 -12.96 -14.97
CA GLU A 378 -17.68 -12.36 -16.11
C GLU A 378 -17.97 -10.88 -15.78
N PRO A 379 -17.74 -9.94 -16.71
CA PRO A 379 -18.03 -8.53 -16.49
C PRO A 379 -19.53 -8.35 -16.26
N SER A 380 -19.93 -8.30 -14.99
CA SER A 380 -21.27 -7.93 -14.57
C SER A 380 -21.52 -6.48 -15.01
N ARG A 381 -22.62 -6.25 -15.73
CA ARG A 381 -23.03 -4.91 -16.16
C ARG A 381 -23.41 -4.06 -14.94
N GLY A 382 -22.50 -3.23 -14.43
CA GLY A 382 -22.76 -2.28 -13.35
C GLY A 382 -21.49 -1.66 -12.74
N ASP A 383 -21.65 -0.79 -11.74
CA ASP A 383 -20.61 0.02 -11.07
C ASP A 383 -19.37 -0.75 -10.53
N GLN A 384 -19.39 -2.09 -10.54
CA GLN A 384 -18.25 -2.95 -10.19
C GLN A 384 -17.07 -2.86 -11.18
N VAL A 385 -17.28 -2.30 -12.37
CA VAL A 385 -16.23 -2.20 -13.42
C VAL A 385 -14.99 -1.45 -12.91
N CYS A 386 -15.17 -0.36 -12.15
CA CYS A 386 -14.03 0.48 -11.74
C CYS A 386 -13.06 -0.23 -10.78
N ILE A 387 -13.56 -1.02 -9.82
CA ILE A 387 -12.70 -1.70 -8.84
C ILE A 387 -11.93 -2.85 -9.50
N LEU A 388 -12.60 -3.59 -10.40
CA LEU A 388 -11.96 -4.67 -11.15
C LEU A 388 -10.85 -4.14 -12.06
N ASP A 389 -11.07 -3.00 -12.71
CA ASP A 389 -10.05 -2.35 -13.54
C ASP A 389 -8.83 -1.94 -12.70
N VAL A 390 -9.04 -1.30 -11.53
CA VAL A 390 -7.95 -0.97 -10.61
C VAL A 390 -7.18 -2.21 -10.15
N LEU A 391 -7.89 -3.31 -9.85
CA LEU A 391 -7.27 -4.58 -9.47
C LEU A 391 -6.45 -5.19 -10.61
N VAL A 392 -6.99 -5.19 -11.84
CA VAL A 392 -6.32 -5.68 -13.04
C VAL A 392 -5.07 -4.85 -13.32
N ASP A 393 -5.17 -3.53 -13.33
CA ASP A 393 -4.06 -2.62 -13.62
C ASP A 393 -2.97 -2.71 -12.55
N THR A 394 -3.36 -2.74 -11.27
CA THR A 394 -2.38 -2.86 -10.18
C THR A 394 -1.69 -4.23 -10.22
N THR A 395 -2.43 -5.32 -10.46
CA THR A 395 -1.85 -6.66 -10.60
C THR A 395 -0.91 -6.73 -11.80
N ALA A 396 -1.32 -6.17 -12.94
CA ALA A 396 -0.48 -6.08 -14.14
C ALA A 396 0.79 -5.27 -13.87
N PHE A 397 0.69 -4.16 -13.14
CA PHE A 397 1.85 -3.36 -12.73
C PHE A 397 2.87 -4.20 -11.95
N PHE A 398 2.42 -5.00 -10.98
CA PHE A 398 3.32 -5.90 -10.25
C PHE A 398 4.00 -6.92 -11.17
N LEU A 399 3.23 -7.57 -12.05
CA LEU A 399 3.72 -8.63 -12.93
C LEU A 399 4.68 -8.12 -14.02
N VAL A 400 4.49 -6.90 -14.50
CA VAL A 400 5.26 -6.33 -15.61
C VAL A 400 6.43 -5.48 -15.13
N HIS A 401 6.27 -4.72 -14.04
CA HIS A 401 7.26 -3.72 -13.63
C HIS A 401 8.01 -4.08 -12.34
N VAL A 402 7.35 -4.74 -11.38
CA VAL A 402 7.96 -4.98 -10.06
C VAL A 402 8.66 -6.33 -10.02
N ILE A 403 7.94 -7.39 -10.37
CA ILE A 403 8.42 -8.76 -10.22
C ILE A 403 9.61 -9.06 -11.14
N PRO A 404 9.64 -8.67 -12.44
CA PRO A 404 10.75 -9.00 -13.32
C PRO A 404 12.11 -8.53 -12.80
N GLU A 405 12.18 -7.32 -12.25
CA GLU A 405 13.40 -6.77 -11.64
C GLU A 405 13.85 -7.62 -10.43
N LEU A 406 12.89 -8.15 -9.67
CA LEU A 406 13.15 -8.93 -8.46
C LEU A 406 13.43 -10.40 -8.72
N LEU A 407 13.07 -10.94 -9.89
CA LEU A 407 13.47 -12.26 -10.33
C LEU A 407 14.99 -12.37 -10.55
N LEU A 408 15.70 -11.25 -10.48
CA LEU A 408 17.13 -11.23 -10.31
C LEU A 408 17.57 -11.90 -9.00
N PHE A 409 16.73 -12.02 -7.95
CA PHE A 409 17.15 -12.61 -6.67
C PHE A 409 16.71 -14.06 -6.53
N TYR A 410 17.65 -14.93 -6.20
CA TYR A 410 17.40 -16.35 -5.97
C TYR A 410 16.29 -16.58 -4.94
N SER A 411 16.29 -15.82 -3.84
CA SER A 411 15.28 -15.93 -2.80
C SER A 411 13.87 -15.69 -3.34
N ILE A 412 13.69 -14.74 -4.27
CA ILE A 412 12.41 -14.47 -4.92
C ILE A 412 12.08 -15.53 -5.96
N THR A 413 13.04 -15.92 -6.81
CA THR A 413 12.83 -16.99 -7.81
C THR A 413 12.45 -18.31 -7.14
N SER A 414 13.04 -18.63 -5.99
CA SER A 414 12.72 -19.85 -5.25
C SER A 414 11.29 -19.86 -4.68
N LEU A 415 10.75 -18.68 -4.36
CA LEU A 415 9.34 -18.57 -3.95
C LEU A 415 8.40 -18.81 -5.12
N PHE A 416 8.71 -18.25 -6.30
CA PHE A 416 7.94 -18.52 -7.53
C PHE A 416 7.86 -20.01 -7.86
N LYS A 417 8.93 -20.76 -7.60
CA LYS A 417 8.98 -22.21 -7.84
C LYS A 417 7.96 -23.00 -7.02
N ASN A 418 7.61 -22.49 -5.83
CA ASN A 418 6.63 -23.11 -4.95
C ASN A 418 5.20 -22.68 -5.29
N THR A 419 5.02 -21.52 -5.92
CA THR A 419 3.72 -21.13 -6.48
C THR A 419 3.40 -22.07 -7.64
N GLU A 420 2.18 -22.63 -7.71
CA GLU A 420 1.70 -23.57 -8.76
C GLU A 420 1.65 -22.93 -10.17
N SER A 421 2.80 -22.49 -10.66
CA SER A 421 2.97 -21.64 -11.84
C SER A 421 2.52 -22.34 -13.14
N GLY A 422 2.44 -23.67 -13.12
CA GLY A 422 2.00 -24.47 -14.27
C GLY A 422 0.50 -24.38 -14.59
N ALA A 423 -0.35 -24.02 -13.64
CA ALA A 423 -1.80 -24.00 -13.86
C ALA A 423 -2.31 -22.75 -14.63
N TYR A 424 -1.46 -21.73 -14.78
CA TYR A 424 -1.86 -20.41 -15.30
C TYR A 424 -1.81 -20.28 -16.83
N LEU A 425 -1.10 -21.19 -17.51
CA LEU A 425 -0.91 -21.14 -18.97
C LEU A 425 -2.10 -21.68 -19.78
N SER A 426 -3.17 -22.12 -19.14
CA SER A 426 -4.32 -22.75 -19.81
C SER A 426 -5.48 -21.80 -20.08
N THR A 427 -5.46 -20.56 -19.59
CA THR A 427 -6.49 -19.57 -19.92
C THR A 427 -6.19 -18.95 -21.28
N SER A 428 -6.91 -19.37 -22.32
CA SER A 428 -6.78 -18.93 -23.71
C SER A 428 -7.24 -17.47 -23.99
N GLY A 429 -7.20 -16.60 -22.98
CA GLY A 429 -7.78 -15.26 -23.04
C GLY A 429 -6.79 -14.16 -23.46
N SER A 430 -7.27 -13.12 -24.15
CA SER A 430 -6.47 -11.95 -24.53
C SER A 430 -6.38 -10.87 -23.42
N SER A 431 -6.60 -11.22 -22.16
CA SER A 431 -6.71 -10.24 -21.07
C SER A 431 -5.37 -9.52 -20.78
N VAL A 432 -5.45 -8.37 -20.13
CA VAL A 432 -4.27 -7.60 -19.68
C VAL A 432 -3.37 -8.46 -18.78
N LEU A 433 -3.98 -9.20 -17.84
CA LEU A 433 -3.26 -10.08 -16.93
C LEU A 433 -2.61 -11.27 -17.64
N ASP A 434 -3.29 -11.86 -18.63
CA ASP A 434 -2.71 -12.95 -19.41
C ASP A 434 -1.47 -12.49 -20.19
N ARG A 435 -1.51 -11.28 -20.77
CA ARG A 435 -0.32 -10.67 -21.39
C ARG A 435 0.80 -10.41 -20.37
N ALA A 436 0.46 -9.92 -19.18
CA ALA A 436 1.42 -9.67 -18.12
C ALA A 436 2.13 -10.97 -17.67
N TRP A 437 1.38 -12.04 -17.44
CA TRP A 437 1.93 -13.36 -17.12
C TRP A 437 2.78 -13.93 -18.26
N ARG A 438 2.33 -13.82 -19.52
CA ARG A 438 3.11 -14.24 -20.69
C ARG A 438 4.43 -13.49 -20.84
N ALA A 439 4.50 -12.22 -20.43
CA ALA A 439 5.74 -11.46 -20.39
C ALA A 439 6.66 -11.92 -19.25
N LEU A 440 6.10 -12.22 -18.07
CA LEU A 440 6.85 -12.59 -16.87
C LEU A 440 7.44 -14.02 -16.93
N LEU A 441 6.67 -15.00 -17.41
CA LEU A 441 7.03 -16.42 -17.33
C LEU A 441 8.34 -16.79 -18.07
N PRO A 442 8.65 -16.24 -19.27
CA PRO A 442 9.94 -16.46 -19.91
C PRO A 442 11.13 -15.90 -19.11
N ILE A 443 10.94 -14.78 -18.42
CA ILE A 443 11.97 -14.20 -17.54
C ILE A 443 12.20 -15.14 -16.36
N TYR A 444 11.12 -15.52 -15.68
CA TYR A 444 11.17 -16.47 -14.56
C TYR A 444 11.82 -17.80 -14.95
N THR A 445 11.40 -18.40 -16.06
CA THR A 445 11.91 -19.70 -16.51
C THR A 445 13.42 -19.66 -16.74
N ARG A 446 13.91 -18.62 -17.44
CA ARG A 446 15.35 -18.43 -17.67
C ARG A 446 16.11 -18.29 -16.35
N LYS A 447 15.64 -17.44 -15.44
CA LYS A 447 16.28 -17.22 -14.14
C LYS A 447 16.23 -18.45 -13.23
N SER A 448 15.10 -19.16 -13.18
CA SER A 448 14.96 -20.39 -12.40
C SER A 448 15.89 -21.49 -12.88
N ILE A 449 16.02 -21.69 -14.21
CA ILE A 449 16.95 -22.67 -14.77
C ILE A 449 18.39 -22.28 -14.42
N ALA A 450 18.75 -21.00 -14.59
CA ALA A 450 20.07 -20.51 -14.22
C ALA A 450 20.36 -20.79 -12.73
N TYR A 451 19.41 -20.50 -11.84
CA TYR A 451 19.58 -20.73 -10.42
C TYR A 451 19.60 -22.19 -9.99
N ASP A 452 18.77 -23.05 -10.58
CA ASP A 452 18.80 -24.48 -10.30
C ASP A 452 20.15 -25.08 -10.72
N LEU A 453 20.70 -24.62 -11.85
CA LEU A 453 22.00 -25.03 -12.33
C LEU A 453 23.14 -24.46 -11.46
N ILE A 454 23.11 -23.18 -11.09
CA ILE A 454 24.07 -22.60 -10.13
C ILE A 454 24.01 -23.37 -8.82
N SER A 455 22.82 -23.60 -8.27
CA SER A 455 22.64 -24.36 -7.03
C SER A 455 23.20 -25.77 -7.17
N SER A 456 23.02 -26.41 -8.33
CA SER A 456 23.60 -27.73 -8.61
C SER A 456 25.12 -27.68 -8.71
N LEU A 457 25.69 -26.67 -9.36
CA LEU A 457 27.14 -26.47 -9.46
C LEU A 457 27.77 -26.19 -8.10
N VAL A 458 27.12 -25.34 -7.29
CA VAL A 458 27.52 -25.04 -5.91
C VAL A 458 27.39 -26.29 -5.03
N LYS A 459 26.44 -27.19 -5.30
CA LYS A 459 26.34 -28.49 -4.61
C LYS A 459 27.41 -29.48 -5.08
N ILE A 460 27.74 -29.48 -6.38
CA ILE A 460 28.79 -30.34 -6.96
C ILE A 460 30.16 -29.93 -6.43
N SER A 461 30.40 -28.62 -6.30
CA SER A 461 31.54 -28.13 -5.56
C SER A 461 31.29 -28.34 -4.09
N LYS A 462 31.69 -29.51 -3.57
CA LYS A 462 31.62 -29.80 -2.14
C LYS A 462 32.27 -28.62 -1.41
N PRO A 463 31.52 -27.84 -0.61
CA PRO A 463 32.12 -26.71 0.07
C PRO A 463 33.31 -27.26 0.88
N VAL A 464 34.46 -26.60 0.78
CA VAL A 464 35.66 -27.07 1.48
C VAL A 464 35.68 -26.43 2.85
N CYS A 465 36.16 -27.15 3.85
CA CYS A 465 36.38 -26.58 5.17
C CYS A 465 37.40 -25.44 5.05
N ALA A 466 37.01 -24.21 5.39
CA ALA A 466 37.89 -23.05 5.27
C ALA A 466 39.03 -23.01 6.29
N ASN A 467 39.13 -24.00 7.19
CA ASN A 467 40.32 -24.15 8.02
C ASN A 467 41.45 -24.75 7.16
N PRO A 468 42.54 -24.02 6.86
CA PRO A 468 43.63 -24.50 6.00
C PRO A 468 44.38 -25.72 6.58
N LYS A 469 44.23 -25.99 7.89
CA LYS A 469 44.80 -27.16 8.57
C LYS A 469 43.85 -28.37 8.55
N CYS A 470 42.62 -28.22 8.05
CA CYS A 470 41.65 -29.30 7.98
C CYS A 470 42.00 -30.23 6.81
N ARG A 471 42.31 -31.49 7.11
CA ARG A 471 42.58 -32.55 6.11
C ARG A 471 41.38 -33.47 5.88
N ALA A 472 40.22 -33.10 6.41
CA ALA A 472 39.06 -33.97 6.38
C ALA A 472 38.31 -33.77 5.05
N ASP A 473 38.45 -34.72 4.14
CA ASP A 473 37.56 -34.89 2.99
C ASP A 473 36.21 -35.38 3.51
N LYS A 474 35.33 -34.46 3.90
CA LYS A 474 34.03 -34.82 4.46
C LYS A 474 32.90 -34.45 3.51
N ASP A 475 32.20 -35.48 3.06
CA ASP A 475 30.90 -35.41 2.35
C ASP A 475 29.73 -35.09 3.30
N GLY A 476 30.00 -34.37 4.39
CA GLY A 476 29.04 -34.12 5.47
C GLY A 476 28.40 -32.72 5.41
N ASN A 477 27.34 -32.53 6.20
CA ASN A 477 26.75 -31.22 6.44
C ASN A 477 27.78 -30.30 7.10
N LEU A 478 28.27 -29.31 6.35
CA LEU A 478 29.18 -28.31 6.89
C LEU A 478 28.39 -27.24 7.64
N LEU A 479 29.00 -26.75 8.71
CA LEU A 479 28.54 -25.60 9.46
C LEU A 479 28.91 -24.33 8.70
N VAL A 480 27.91 -23.57 8.28
CA VAL A 480 28.13 -22.25 7.69
C VAL A 480 28.32 -21.22 8.81
N CYS A 481 29.21 -20.26 8.61
CA CYS A 481 29.41 -19.15 9.54
C CYS A 481 28.13 -18.33 9.67
N GLU A 482 27.55 -18.25 10.88
CA GLU A 482 26.36 -17.42 11.17
C GLU A 482 26.59 -15.92 10.93
N GLY A 483 27.84 -15.47 10.85
CA GLY A 483 28.19 -14.08 10.62
C GLY A 483 28.04 -13.67 9.16
N CYS A 484 28.85 -14.24 8.27
CA CYS A 484 28.84 -13.88 6.85
C CYS A 484 27.88 -14.74 6.02
N GLU A 485 27.51 -15.93 6.52
CA GLU A 485 26.85 -17.00 5.75
C GLU A 485 27.62 -17.43 4.48
N MET A 486 28.84 -16.90 4.36
CA MET A 486 29.91 -17.18 3.45
C MET A 486 30.45 -18.57 3.70
N THR A 487 31.32 -18.59 4.70
CA THR A 487 32.32 -19.61 4.99
C THR A 487 31.77 -20.87 5.65
N ALA A 488 32.21 -22.04 5.18
CA ALA A 488 31.76 -23.34 5.65
C ALA A 488 32.88 -24.09 6.38
N TYR A 489 32.49 -24.86 7.40
CA TYR A 489 33.41 -25.59 8.28
C TYR A 489 32.88 -27.00 8.55
N CYS A 490 33.77 -27.98 8.58
CA CYS A 490 33.36 -29.35 8.91
C CYS A 490 33.07 -29.56 10.40
N SER A 491 33.44 -28.61 11.27
CA SER A 491 33.20 -28.63 12.70
C SER A 491 33.33 -27.24 13.32
N ARG A 492 32.76 -27.06 14.52
CA ARG A 492 32.93 -25.81 15.29
C ARG A 492 34.39 -25.58 15.69
N SER A 493 35.18 -26.64 15.92
CA SER A 493 36.62 -26.51 16.18
C SER A 493 37.38 -25.95 14.98
N CYS A 494 37.07 -26.39 13.76
CA CYS A 494 37.65 -25.80 12.55
C CYS A 494 37.27 -24.34 12.37
N GLN A 495 36.02 -23.98 12.66
CA GLN A 495 35.58 -22.58 12.66
C GLN A 495 36.39 -21.73 13.65
N VAL A 496 36.60 -22.20 14.89
CA VAL A 496 37.39 -21.47 15.90
C VAL A 496 38.85 -21.30 15.46
N VAL A 497 39.46 -22.34 14.89
CA VAL A 497 40.83 -22.28 14.36
C VAL A 497 40.91 -21.29 13.21
N ALA A 498 40.01 -21.37 12.22
CA ALA A 498 40.00 -20.44 11.09
C ALA A 498 39.74 -19.00 11.53
N TRP A 499 38.84 -18.80 12.51
CA TRP A 499 38.51 -17.51 13.09
C TRP A 499 39.73 -16.83 13.71
N LYS A 500 40.54 -17.58 14.46
CA LYS A 500 41.70 -17.05 15.20
C LYS A 500 42.99 -17.02 14.38
N GLU A 501 43.24 -18.07 13.60
CA GLU A 501 44.55 -18.34 12.99
C GLU A 501 44.55 -18.12 11.48
N ALA A 502 43.41 -18.31 10.80
CA ALA A 502 43.33 -18.19 9.33
C ALA A 502 42.76 -16.85 8.85
N GLY A 503 42.62 -15.87 9.75
CA GLY A 503 42.16 -14.52 9.38
C GLY A 503 40.66 -14.36 9.18
N HIS A 504 39.85 -15.42 9.32
CA HIS A 504 38.42 -15.35 9.01
C HIS A 504 37.66 -14.32 9.86
N SER A 505 38.12 -13.97 11.07
CA SER A 505 37.50 -12.87 11.82
C SER A 505 37.54 -11.53 11.08
N SER A 506 38.62 -11.27 10.33
CA SER A 506 38.77 -10.07 9.50
C SER A 506 37.92 -10.20 8.24
N ASP A 507 38.04 -11.33 7.55
CA ASP A 507 37.31 -11.60 6.31
C ASP A 507 35.80 -11.57 6.54
N CYS A 508 35.31 -12.20 7.61
CA CYS A 508 33.89 -12.20 7.97
C CYS A 508 33.38 -10.78 8.22
N ARG A 509 34.18 -9.91 8.82
CA ARG A 509 33.80 -8.50 9.04
C ARG A 509 33.70 -7.74 7.73
N GLU A 510 34.66 -7.93 6.82
CA GLU A 510 34.66 -7.31 5.50
C GLU A 510 33.49 -7.82 4.64
N GLU A 511 33.32 -9.14 4.59
CA GLU A 511 32.20 -9.81 3.94
C GLU A 511 30.84 -9.30 4.44
N ARG A 512 30.66 -9.19 5.77
CA ARG A 512 29.44 -8.61 6.34
C ARG A 512 29.28 -7.14 6.00
N CYS A 513 30.37 -6.39 5.86
CA CYS A 513 30.32 -5.00 5.42
C CYS A 513 29.85 -4.90 3.97
N VAL A 514 30.36 -5.76 3.08
CA VAL A 514 29.93 -5.82 1.68
C VAL A 514 28.46 -6.24 1.58
N VAL A 515 28.07 -7.36 2.19
CA VAL A 515 26.69 -7.87 2.17
C VAL A 515 25.73 -6.88 2.84
N GLY A 516 26.14 -6.26 3.95
CA GLY A 516 25.35 -5.21 4.60
C GLY A 516 25.14 -3.98 3.70
N GLY A 517 26.11 -3.66 2.85
CA GLY A 517 26.03 -2.56 1.89
C GLY A 517 25.10 -2.83 0.70
N THR A 518 24.85 -4.10 0.34
CA THR A 518 23.98 -4.45 -0.81
C THR A 518 22.49 -4.43 -0.46
N SER A 519 22.14 -4.44 0.83
CA SER A 519 20.76 -4.65 1.30
C SER A 519 20.15 -5.98 0.82
N LEU A 520 20.99 -6.98 0.51
CA LEU A 520 20.58 -8.32 0.13
C LEU A 520 20.89 -9.30 1.26
N ASN A 521 20.24 -10.47 1.24
CA ASN A 521 20.72 -11.59 2.07
C ASN A 521 21.97 -12.21 1.42
N SER A 522 22.79 -12.90 2.21
CA SER A 522 24.03 -13.51 1.73
C SER A 522 23.82 -14.51 0.60
N LYS A 523 22.72 -15.27 0.58
CA LYS A 523 22.41 -16.22 -0.50
C LYS A 523 22.22 -15.53 -1.84
N ASP A 524 21.49 -14.42 -1.88
CA ASP A 524 21.28 -13.62 -3.08
C ASP A 524 22.59 -13.01 -3.58
N VAL A 525 23.44 -12.50 -2.66
CA VAL A 525 24.78 -11.99 -3.02
C VAL A 525 25.64 -13.09 -3.64
N VAL A 526 25.72 -14.26 -3.02
CA VAL A 526 26.50 -15.40 -3.54
C VAL A 526 25.97 -15.85 -4.91
N MET A 527 24.65 -15.92 -5.08
CA MET A 527 24.04 -16.34 -6.33
C MET A 527 24.29 -15.33 -7.46
N LEU A 528 24.20 -14.04 -7.19
CA LEU A 528 24.52 -12.97 -8.16
C LEU A 528 26.00 -12.94 -8.49
N ALA A 529 26.87 -13.09 -7.50
CA ALA A 529 28.30 -13.15 -7.70
C ALA A 529 28.68 -14.38 -8.55
N THR A 530 28.04 -15.52 -8.31
CA THR A 530 28.23 -16.74 -9.10
C THR A 530 27.74 -16.55 -10.54
N LEU A 531 26.56 -15.96 -10.73
CA LEU A 531 26.03 -15.62 -12.05
C LEU A 531 27.01 -14.71 -12.80
N ALA A 532 27.46 -13.63 -12.17
CA ALA A 532 28.44 -12.69 -12.72
C ALA A 532 29.76 -13.38 -13.05
N PHE A 533 30.27 -14.26 -12.19
CA PHE A 533 31.49 -15.03 -12.47
C PHE A 533 31.37 -15.84 -13.76
N PHE A 534 30.28 -16.57 -13.95
CA PHE A 534 30.11 -17.40 -15.14
C PHE A 534 29.91 -16.55 -16.40
N CYS A 535 29.23 -15.41 -16.28
CA CYS A 535 29.16 -14.41 -17.35
C CYS A 535 30.56 -13.92 -17.75
N ALA A 536 31.38 -13.48 -16.78
CA ALA A 536 32.77 -13.09 -17.00
C ALA A 536 33.53 -14.24 -17.67
N ARG A 537 33.51 -15.45 -17.10
CA ARG A 537 34.19 -16.65 -17.61
C ARG A 537 33.90 -16.90 -19.08
N SER A 538 32.64 -16.74 -19.49
CA SER A 538 32.20 -17.00 -20.87
C SER A 538 32.70 -16.00 -21.92
N GLN A 539 33.11 -14.81 -21.47
CA GLN A 539 33.54 -13.72 -22.35
C GLN A 539 35.00 -13.34 -22.14
N ILE A 540 35.66 -13.85 -21.09
CA ILE A 540 36.98 -13.36 -20.66
C ILE A 540 38.07 -13.56 -21.73
N ALA A 541 37.95 -14.61 -22.55
CA ALA A 541 38.86 -14.89 -23.66
C ALA A 541 38.79 -13.84 -24.79
N ARG A 542 37.75 -12.99 -24.82
CA ARG A 542 37.62 -11.89 -25.79
C ARG A 542 38.46 -10.68 -25.40
N PHE A 543 38.99 -10.65 -24.17
CA PHE A 543 39.76 -9.53 -23.66
C PHE A 543 41.23 -9.89 -23.68
N GLU A 544 42.06 -9.02 -24.24
CA GLU A 544 43.50 -9.12 -24.07
C GLU A 544 43.82 -8.85 -22.59
N PRO A 545 44.38 -9.81 -21.85
CA PRO A 545 44.62 -9.62 -20.43
C PRO A 545 45.71 -8.54 -20.26
N PRO A 546 45.44 -7.45 -19.52
CA PRO A 546 46.47 -6.48 -19.17
C PRO A 546 47.55 -7.16 -18.31
N GLU A 547 48.73 -6.54 -18.18
CA GLU A 547 49.85 -7.05 -17.36
C GLU A 547 49.57 -7.07 -15.84
N GLY A 548 48.32 -6.94 -15.39
CA GLY A 548 47.89 -6.89 -13.99
C GLY A 548 46.51 -7.53 -13.74
N ASP A 549 45.94 -7.27 -12.55
CA ASP A 549 44.60 -7.75 -12.20
C ASP A 549 43.57 -7.20 -13.19
N LEU A 550 42.71 -8.06 -13.75
CA LEU A 550 41.67 -7.64 -14.67
C LEU A 550 40.46 -7.11 -13.87
N GLY A 551 40.02 -5.89 -14.15
CA GLY A 551 38.75 -5.36 -13.67
C GLY A 551 37.61 -5.63 -14.65
N ILE A 552 36.52 -6.27 -14.18
CA ILE A 552 35.34 -6.55 -14.98
C ILE A 552 34.11 -5.96 -14.28
N ILE A 553 33.34 -5.11 -14.96
CA ILE A 553 32.01 -4.68 -14.53
C ILE A 553 30.97 -5.50 -15.27
N ILE A 554 30.06 -6.10 -14.52
CA ILE A 554 28.91 -6.84 -15.03
C ILE A 554 27.65 -6.11 -14.59
N ASP A 555 26.92 -5.57 -15.55
CA ASP A 555 25.62 -4.95 -15.32
C ASP A 555 24.51 -5.98 -15.51
N LEU A 556 23.93 -6.41 -14.40
CA LEU A 556 22.78 -7.32 -14.36
C LEU A 556 21.46 -6.59 -14.58
N SER A 557 21.44 -5.25 -14.52
CA SER A 557 20.23 -4.43 -14.74
C SER A 557 19.81 -4.47 -16.20
N THR A 558 20.78 -4.39 -17.13
CA THR A 558 20.48 -4.40 -18.57
C THR A 558 19.83 -5.72 -18.96
N GLU A 559 20.29 -6.83 -18.37
CA GLU A 559 19.72 -8.16 -18.63
C GLU A 559 18.23 -8.24 -18.27
N ALA A 560 17.78 -7.52 -17.24
CA ALA A 560 16.37 -7.46 -16.88
C ALA A 560 15.54 -6.66 -17.90
N CYS A 561 16.10 -5.60 -18.50
CA CYS A 561 15.39 -4.70 -19.41
C CYS A 561 15.43 -5.12 -20.88
N ASP A 562 16.62 -5.40 -21.42
CA ASP A 562 16.86 -5.66 -22.84
C ASP A 562 17.21 -7.14 -23.12
N GLY A 563 17.29 -7.94 -22.06
CA GLY A 563 17.73 -9.33 -22.17
C GLY A 563 19.18 -9.44 -22.60
N SER A 564 20.01 -8.42 -22.47
CA SER A 564 21.43 -8.41 -22.80
C SER A 564 22.25 -8.03 -21.58
N LEU A 565 23.26 -8.82 -21.27
CA LEU A 565 24.14 -8.55 -20.12
C LEU A 565 25.32 -7.70 -20.60
N GLN A 566 25.47 -6.48 -20.08
CA GLN A 566 26.60 -5.63 -20.44
C GLN A 566 27.83 -5.97 -19.60
N LEU A 567 28.96 -6.16 -20.29
CA LEU A 567 30.26 -6.37 -19.68
C LEU A 567 31.20 -5.26 -20.12
N THR A 568 31.79 -4.56 -19.16
CA THR A 568 32.80 -3.51 -19.42
C THR A 568 34.08 -3.80 -18.64
N LEU A 569 35.23 -3.53 -19.25
CA LEU A 569 36.53 -3.66 -18.57
C LEU A 569 36.86 -2.35 -17.85
N PHE A 570 37.62 -2.46 -16.75
CA PHE A 570 38.23 -1.32 -16.09
C PHE A 570 39.66 -1.64 -15.64
N ASP A 571 40.48 -0.59 -15.51
CA ASP A 571 41.83 -0.70 -14.97
C ASP A 571 41.77 -0.86 -13.44
N SER A 572 42.29 -2.00 -12.94
CA SER A 572 42.35 -2.32 -11.52
C SER A 572 43.34 -1.45 -10.72
N GLY A 573 44.23 -0.72 -11.41
CA GLY A 573 45.18 0.22 -10.79
C GLY A 573 44.51 1.41 -10.10
N LEU A 574 43.24 1.69 -10.41
CA LEU A 574 42.43 2.65 -9.67
C LEU A 574 42.02 2.00 -8.33
N ARG A 575 42.68 2.42 -7.25
CA ARG A 575 42.37 2.00 -5.85
C ARG A 575 40.86 1.86 -5.69
N ASP A 576 40.41 0.63 -5.54
CA ASP A 576 39.00 0.31 -5.42
C ASP A 576 38.40 1.05 -4.21
N GLU A 577 37.41 1.91 -4.45
CA GLU A 577 36.62 2.55 -3.39
C GLU A 577 35.68 1.56 -2.68
N PHE A 578 35.59 0.32 -3.19
CA PHE A 578 34.65 -0.69 -2.72
C PHE A 578 35.37 -1.84 -2.00
N PRO A 579 34.91 -2.24 -0.80
CA PRO A 579 35.38 -3.47 -0.16
C PRO A 579 35.07 -4.67 -1.07
N THR A 580 36.03 -5.58 -1.17
CA THR A 580 35.93 -6.79 -2.01
C THR A 580 35.89 -8.03 -1.12
N PHE A 581 35.07 -9.02 -1.47
CA PHE A 581 35.13 -10.33 -0.81
C PHE A 581 35.64 -11.43 -1.75
N ASN A 582 36.05 -12.56 -1.18
CA ASN A 582 36.53 -13.71 -1.95
C ASN A 582 35.37 -14.68 -2.22
N LEU A 583 34.86 -14.71 -3.45
CA LEU A 583 33.75 -15.60 -3.82
C LEU A 583 34.13 -17.10 -3.76
N PHE A 584 35.41 -17.44 -3.92
CA PHE A 584 35.88 -18.80 -4.22
C PHE A 584 36.48 -19.59 -3.06
N SER A 585 36.20 -19.25 -1.80
CA SER A 585 36.49 -20.21 -0.71
C SER A 585 35.56 -21.45 -0.72
N PHE A 586 34.54 -21.47 -1.60
CA PHE A 586 33.50 -22.52 -1.66
C PHE A 586 33.60 -23.49 -2.83
N ILE A 587 34.20 -23.07 -3.93
CA ILE A 587 34.18 -23.87 -5.16
C ILE A 587 35.57 -24.47 -5.33
N ASP A 588 35.71 -25.73 -4.94
CA ASP A 588 36.84 -26.57 -5.32
C ASP A 588 36.74 -26.84 -6.83
N VAL A 589 37.01 -25.80 -7.61
CA VAL A 589 37.41 -26.01 -9.00
C VAL A 589 38.66 -26.85 -8.85
N LYS A 590 38.70 -28.03 -9.49
CA LYS A 590 39.89 -28.89 -9.56
C LYS A 590 40.99 -28.17 -10.34
N LEU A 591 41.44 -27.05 -9.81
CA LEU A 591 42.51 -26.25 -10.33
C LEU A 591 43.73 -27.15 -10.24
N ASN A 592 44.39 -27.35 -11.37
CA ASN A 592 45.70 -27.96 -11.36
C ASN A 592 46.56 -27.12 -10.39
N PRO A 593 47.04 -27.68 -9.27
CA PRO A 593 47.76 -26.91 -8.26
C PRO A 593 49.06 -26.31 -8.79
N ASN A 594 49.52 -26.78 -9.96
CA ASN A 594 50.71 -26.30 -10.64
C ASN A 594 50.40 -25.29 -11.76
N ALA A 595 49.13 -25.06 -12.12
CA ALA A 595 48.78 -24.07 -13.12
C ALA A 595 48.75 -22.67 -12.46
N PRO A 596 49.34 -21.64 -13.10
CA PRO A 596 49.27 -20.30 -12.57
C PRO A 596 47.81 -19.83 -12.58
N LEU A 597 47.37 -19.34 -11.44
CA LEU A 597 46.02 -18.80 -11.26
C LEU A 597 46.04 -17.32 -11.60
N LYS A 598 45.03 -16.89 -12.37
CA LYS A 598 44.82 -15.46 -12.64
C LYS A 598 43.61 -14.98 -11.85
N THR A 599 43.75 -13.81 -11.26
CA THR A 599 42.68 -13.14 -10.51
C THR A 599 42.04 -12.05 -11.35
N ALA A 600 40.73 -11.89 -11.18
CA ALA A 600 40.00 -10.72 -11.68
C ALA A 600 39.13 -10.15 -10.56
N ILE A 601 38.98 -8.83 -10.53
CA ILE A 601 38.02 -8.15 -9.69
C ILE A 601 36.74 -7.98 -10.51
N ILE A 602 35.66 -8.61 -10.06
CA ILE A 602 34.35 -8.52 -10.71
C ILE A 602 33.47 -7.59 -9.89
N ARG A 603 33.10 -6.46 -10.48
CA ARG A 603 32.11 -5.51 -9.96
C ARG A 603 30.74 -5.89 -10.53
N VAL A 604 29.82 -6.27 -9.66
CA VAL A 604 28.42 -6.50 -10.03
C VAL A 604 27.66 -5.21 -9.85
N VAL A 605 26.99 -4.77 -10.92
CA VAL A 605 26.09 -3.63 -10.93
C VAL A 605 24.68 -4.18 -11.15
N TYR A 606 23.74 -3.72 -10.34
CA TYR A 606 22.32 -4.00 -10.54
C TYR A 606 21.50 -2.78 -10.16
N THR A 607 20.40 -2.55 -10.86
CA THR A 607 19.49 -1.43 -10.66
C THR A 607 18.13 -1.99 -10.32
N LEU A 608 17.54 -1.48 -9.24
CA LEU A 608 16.21 -1.85 -8.78
C LEU A 608 15.46 -0.58 -8.46
N PHE A 609 14.26 -0.41 -9.01
CA PHE A 609 13.41 0.75 -8.70
C PHE A 609 14.18 2.08 -8.75
N GLN A 610 15.00 2.27 -9.80
CA GLN A 610 15.86 3.45 -10.04
C GLN A 610 17.11 3.58 -9.15
N GLU A 611 17.34 2.68 -8.19
CA GLU A 611 18.53 2.68 -7.37
C GLU A 611 19.58 1.68 -7.91
N THR A 612 20.71 2.21 -8.37
CA THR A 612 21.86 1.39 -8.78
C THR A 612 22.72 1.03 -7.57
N ARG A 613 22.87 -0.26 -7.32
CA ARG A 613 23.73 -0.84 -6.28
C ARG A 613 24.91 -1.55 -6.91
N ARG A 614 25.99 -1.64 -6.15
CA ARG A 614 27.24 -2.26 -6.58
C ARG A 614 27.87 -3.05 -5.45
N PHE A 615 28.48 -4.17 -5.80
CA PHE A 615 29.45 -4.84 -4.94
C PHE A 615 30.55 -5.44 -5.79
N ALA A 616 31.69 -5.72 -5.17
CA ALA A 616 32.84 -6.28 -5.84
C ALA A 616 33.28 -7.58 -5.15
N PHE A 617 33.76 -8.52 -5.96
CA PHE A 617 34.38 -9.73 -5.44
C PHE A 617 35.59 -10.12 -6.28
N ARG A 618 36.52 -10.82 -5.64
CA ARG A 618 37.69 -11.39 -6.29
C ARG A 618 37.35 -12.78 -6.81
N ALA A 619 37.60 -12.99 -8.09
CA ALA A 619 37.42 -14.25 -8.78
C ALA A 619 38.77 -14.84 -9.21
N VAL A 620 38.87 -16.16 -9.16
CA VAL A 620 40.04 -16.91 -9.60
C VAL A 620 39.66 -17.72 -10.83
N PHE A 621 40.50 -17.65 -11.87
CA PHE A 621 40.31 -18.38 -13.11
C PHE A 621 41.56 -19.22 -13.43
N GLU A 622 41.33 -20.34 -14.10
CA GLU A 622 42.40 -21.10 -14.75
C GLU A 622 43.00 -20.26 -15.88
N GLN A 623 44.34 -20.27 -16.03
CA GLN A 623 45.02 -19.56 -17.11
C GLN A 623 44.43 -19.88 -18.49
N GLY A 624 44.07 -21.14 -18.72
CA GLY A 624 43.51 -21.59 -20.00
C GLY A 624 42.17 -20.93 -20.37
N ILE A 625 41.44 -20.36 -19.41
CA ILE A 625 40.19 -19.66 -19.71
C ILE A 625 40.49 -18.31 -20.39
N PHE A 626 41.60 -17.64 -20.03
CA PHE A 626 41.98 -16.36 -20.61
C PHE A 626 42.52 -16.47 -22.03
N ASP A 627 43.30 -17.51 -22.32
CA ASP A 627 43.82 -17.76 -23.67
C ASP A 627 42.87 -18.61 -24.54
N GLY A 628 41.74 -19.03 -23.96
CA GLY A 628 40.72 -19.85 -24.60
C GLY A 628 41.10 -21.33 -24.78
N SER A 629 42.25 -21.78 -24.28
CA SER A 629 42.67 -23.19 -24.31
C SER A 629 41.84 -24.10 -23.39
N ALA A 630 41.16 -23.53 -22.40
CA ALA A 630 40.21 -24.22 -21.52
C ALA A 630 38.77 -23.78 -21.80
N CYS A 631 37.83 -24.68 -21.49
CA CYS A 631 36.41 -24.45 -21.67
C CYS A 631 35.92 -23.25 -20.85
N SER A 632 35.51 -22.21 -21.57
CA SER A 632 34.79 -21.05 -21.07
C SER A 632 33.28 -21.20 -21.16
N CYS A 633 32.75 -22.33 -21.67
CA CYS A 633 31.32 -22.51 -21.87
C CYS A 633 30.58 -22.21 -20.57
N CYS A 634 29.73 -21.19 -20.65
CA CYS A 634 28.74 -20.93 -19.65
C CYS A 634 27.79 -22.14 -19.65
N PRO A 635 27.58 -22.82 -18.52
CA PRO A 635 26.57 -23.87 -18.46
C PRO A 635 25.16 -23.27 -18.62
N PHE A 636 25.04 -21.95 -18.50
CA PHE A 636 23.80 -21.22 -18.73
C PHE A 636 23.67 -20.81 -20.20
N PRO A 637 22.57 -21.15 -20.88
CA PRO A 637 22.10 -20.41 -22.04
C PRO A 637 21.54 -19.07 -21.56
N LEU A 638 22.40 -18.20 -21.03
CA LEU A 638 22.04 -16.79 -20.89
C LEU A 638 22.01 -16.18 -22.28
N CYS A 639 21.51 -14.96 -22.38
CA CYS A 639 21.23 -14.28 -23.64
C CYS A 639 22.45 -13.99 -24.53
N HIS A 640 23.63 -14.51 -24.18
CA HIS A 640 24.85 -14.45 -24.96
C HIS A 640 25.24 -15.83 -25.47
N ARG A 641 25.65 -15.88 -26.74
CA ARG A 641 26.32 -17.07 -27.29
C ARG A 641 27.70 -17.16 -26.63
N PRO A 642 28.00 -18.22 -25.86
CA PRO A 642 29.30 -18.35 -25.23
C PRO A 642 30.37 -18.46 -26.31
N THR A 643 31.49 -17.75 -26.16
CA THR A 643 32.68 -18.00 -27.00
C THR A 643 33.55 -19.02 -26.31
N CYS A 644 33.71 -20.19 -26.91
CA CYS A 644 34.56 -21.25 -26.40
C CYS A 644 35.34 -21.89 -27.55
N ILE A 645 36.65 -21.60 -27.61
CA ILE A 645 37.55 -22.12 -28.65
C ILE A 645 37.59 -23.66 -28.56
N GLN A 646 37.67 -24.22 -27.35
CA GLN A 646 37.72 -25.67 -27.14
C GLN A 646 36.51 -26.41 -27.75
N HIS A 647 35.33 -25.79 -27.75
CA HIS A 647 34.10 -26.38 -28.28
C HIS A 647 33.69 -25.80 -29.64
N ASN A 648 34.57 -25.00 -30.26
CA ASN A 648 34.33 -24.29 -31.52
C ASN A 648 33.01 -23.48 -31.53
N ILE A 649 32.70 -22.82 -30.42
CA ILE A 649 31.53 -21.95 -30.28
C ILE A 649 32.01 -20.50 -30.48
N HIS A 650 31.56 -19.87 -31.57
CA HIS A 650 31.88 -18.50 -31.96
C HIS A 650 30.81 -17.49 -31.54
#